data_AF-A0A535J389-F1
#
_entry.id   AF-A0A535J389-F1
#
_cell.length_a   1.000
_cell.length_b   1.000
_cell.length_c   1.000
_cell.angle_alpha   90.00
_cell.angle_beta   90.00
_cell.angle_gamma   90.00
#
_symmetry.space_group_name_H-M   'P 1'
#
loop_
_entity.id
_entity.type
_entity.pdbx_description
1 polymer ?
#
loop_
_entity_poly.entity_id
_entity_poly.type
_entity_poly.pdbx_seq_one_letter_code
_entity_poly.pdbx_strand_id
1 'polypeptide(L)'
;MGLLSRAERINGRYARADRGADRALRPRLHLAHPRSPCHDARRRRAPECELRRRRHQRRDRRPAAALPSPHPASLRHSEPAALLLLIVDPTHRWRAWDVRILRGADRTPARPLVVSRKRVVILGGGHAGVRCARELLKHRRTTDQVDITLVSRENVEVWHGLMPQIVSGVLQAQHVLIPLREILPGVTIYTAEIESIDPLARRAVLSLGGESDEAALEADYMVIALGSVTDLSRFPGLTEHALQTKTIGDFIHLRNHLIEMLEAASVTSDPVERQRRLTFVIAGAGYAGVEIASEANEFLRASLGSYPMISPNELRVITVDILTRVLPTFNDRLAQRVLDRMRHRGIDLRLGVGIKEATAGAIVLADGSRIETRSIIATVGIGTNPLVREMPVELQRGRIPCDPFCRVPGWPGVYATGDNAAVPDPASGQPFGAMVMVAFGEGRQAAHNILADIRGEPPAPCHPARFGEVALLTRRYGVAQVRGIALHGWVASLVSRALFLSFMPTWRRRFELALHWMGSALMPDNLTPLPLGRTNTVVPMRFGPGETIVREGELSGRFYIITAGEVEVSQHIDGKEQVIRKLGPGDHFGEIGTLNNGRRTATVRTLTPTGVLSLARQDFAALAEHLPALHDAVTQPRPDVRIPPSTMPKEDATTVGP
;
A
#
# COMPACT_ATOMS: atom_id res chain seq x y z
N MET A 1 -58.57 28.74 -5.60
CA MET A 1 -58.47 29.24 -4.21
C MET A 1 -57.00 29.60 -3.97
N GLY A 2 -56.57 30.84 -3.79
CA GLY A 2 -57.26 32.02 -3.34
C GLY A 2 -56.48 32.64 -2.18
N LEU A 3 -55.81 33.75 -2.49
CA LEU A 3 -55.54 34.92 -1.63
C LEU A 3 -54.16 35.09 -0.94
N LEU A 4 -53.50 36.13 -1.46
CA LEU A 4 -52.40 36.96 -0.96
C LEU A 4 -52.83 37.92 0.17
N SER A 5 -51.85 38.47 0.90
CA SER A 5 -51.66 39.93 1.12
C SER A 5 -50.19 40.20 1.52
N ARG A 6 -49.38 40.95 0.74
CA ARG A 6 -49.12 42.43 0.75
C ARG A 6 -48.81 42.98 2.15
N ALA A 7 -47.59 43.42 2.49
CA ALA A 7 -46.75 44.54 1.99
C ALA A 7 -47.19 45.93 2.46
N GLU A 8 -46.38 46.59 3.30
CA GLU A 8 -46.07 48.05 3.35
C GLU A 8 -44.98 48.31 4.42
N ARG A 9 -43.77 48.83 4.12
CA ARG A 9 -43.28 50.16 3.68
C ARG A 9 -43.22 51.23 4.79
N ILE A 10 -42.00 51.57 5.24
CA ILE A 10 -41.62 52.91 5.73
C ILE A 10 -40.25 53.28 5.12
N ASN A 11 -40.25 54.34 4.30
CA ASN A 11 -39.11 55.19 3.85
C ASN A 11 -38.66 56.09 5.02
N GLY A 12 -37.49 56.72 5.13
CA GLY A 12 -36.37 57.03 4.23
C GLY A 12 -35.63 58.30 4.74
N ARG A 13 -34.56 58.68 4.04
CA ARG A 13 -33.76 59.95 4.11
C ARG A 13 -32.71 60.01 5.26
N TYR A 14 -31.41 60.10 4.98
CA TYR A 14 -30.73 61.30 4.45
C TYR A 14 -29.82 61.05 3.23
N ALA A 15 -29.71 62.09 2.38
CA ALA A 15 -29.00 62.15 1.12
C ALA A 15 -27.73 63.02 1.17
N ARG A 16 -26.70 62.56 0.45
CA ARG A 16 -25.81 63.26 -0.52
C ARG A 16 -25.09 64.60 -0.23
N ALA A 17 -23.89 64.66 -0.85
CA ALA A 17 -23.02 65.78 -1.26
C ALA A 17 -22.18 66.43 -0.13
N ASP A 18 -20.92 66.85 -0.31
CA ASP A 18 -20.22 67.38 -1.49
C ASP A 18 -18.67 67.34 -1.30
N ARG A 19 -17.92 67.51 -2.41
CA ARG A 19 -16.53 68.01 -2.63
C ARG A 19 -15.58 68.19 -1.41
N GLY A 20 -14.31 67.74 -1.38
CA GLY A 20 -13.21 67.95 -2.32
C GLY A 20 -12.18 68.98 -1.76
N ALA A 21 -10.94 68.56 -1.47
CA ALA A 21 -9.66 69.33 -1.53
C ALA A 21 -8.57 68.82 -0.57
N ASP A 22 -7.39 68.57 -1.14
CA ASP A 22 -6.04 68.86 -0.64
C ASP A 22 -5.68 68.69 0.86
N ARG A 23 -4.73 67.78 1.15
CA ARG A 23 -3.34 68.19 1.35
C ARG A 23 -2.36 67.02 1.45
N ALA A 24 -1.25 67.24 0.77
CA ALA A 24 -0.07 66.40 0.64
C ALA A 24 0.75 66.27 1.94
N LEU A 25 1.54 65.20 2.02
CA LEU A 25 2.92 65.28 2.51
C LEU A 25 3.83 64.37 1.67
N ARG A 26 4.86 65.02 1.15
CA ARG A 26 5.73 64.65 0.05
C ARG A 26 6.83 63.64 0.43
N PRO A 27 7.38 62.91 -0.55
CA PRO A 27 8.75 62.40 -0.50
C PRO A 27 9.75 63.53 -0.83
N ARG A 28 10.95 63.49 -0.27
CA ARG A 28 12.07 64.36 -0.68
C ARG A 28 13.28 63.52 -1.09
N LEU A 29 13.50 63.52 -2.40
CA LEU A 29 14.79 63.42 -3.08
C LEU A 29 15.68 64.62 -2.73
N HIS A 30 17.01 64.42 -2.79
CA HIS A 30 17.93 65.40 -3.34
C HIS A 30 18.96 64.72 -4.28
N LEU A 31 18.67 64.88 -5.59
CA LEU A 31 19.54 65.31 -6.72
C LEU A 31 21.08 65.18 -6.54
N ALA A 32 21.78 64.39 -7.37
CA ALA A 32 22.36 64.76 -8.70
C ALA A 32 23.56 65.73 -8.57
N HIS A 33 24.72 65.59 -9.21
CA HIS A 33 25.01 65.16 -10.60
C HIS A 33 26.56 64.96 -10.78
N PRO A 34 27.16 64.83 -12.00
CA PRO A 34 28.02 63.71 -12.41
C PRO A 34 29.51 64.07 -12.67
N ARG A 35 30.34 63.06 -13.02
CA ARG A 35 31.45 63.12 -14.02
C ARG A 35 32.22 61.78 -14.12
N SER A 36 32.24 61.18 -15.31
CA SER A 36 33.38 60.38 -15.84
C SER A 36 34.40 61.36 -16.49
N PRO A 37 35.60 61.00 -17.03
CA PRO A 37 36.20 59.67 -17.25
C PRO A 37 37.74 59.56 -17.00
N CYS A 38 38.28 58.35 -17.29
CA CYS A 38 39.60 58.04 -17.88
C CYS A 38 40.96 58.16 -17.14
N HIS A 39 41.72 57.07 -17.36
CA HIS A 39 43.17 56.90 -17.54
C HIS A 39 44.16 56.88 -16.35
N ASP A 40 44.63 55.65 -16.10
CA ASP A 40 46.03 55.20 -16.25
C ASP A 40 47.08 55.66 -15.22
N ALA A 41 47.56 54.72 -14.40
CA ALA A 41 48.95 54.21 -14.48
C ALA A 41 49.40 53.45 -13.21
N ARG A 42 49.77 52.18 -13.46
CA ARG A 42 51.01 51.50 -13.00
C ARG A 42 51.13 50.86 -11.61
N ARG A 43 51.49 49.56 -11.72
CA ARG A 43 52.38 48.72 -10.87
C ARG A 43 51.71 48.18 -9.59
N ARG A 44 51.72 46.88 -9.29
CA ARG A 44 52.84 45.93 -9.31
C ARG A 44 52.38 44.47 -9.50
N ARG A 45 53.32 43.71 -10.08
CA ARG A 45 53.35 42.26 -10.30
C ARG A 45 53.01 41.46 -9.03
N ALA A 46 52.19 40.42 -9.18
CA ALA A 46 52.09 39.30 -8.25
C ALA A 46 53.10 38.20 -8.64
N PRO A 47 53.85 37.61 -7.71
CA PRO A 47 54.64 36.41 -7.98
C PRO A 47 53.84 35.15 -7.63
N GLU A 48 53.85 34.18 -8.56
CA GLU A 48 53.77 32.76 -8.24
C GLU A 48 54.93 32.38 -7.32
N CYS A 49 54.69 31.57 -6.29
CA CYS A 49 55.73 30.71 -5.73
C CYS A 49 55.14 29.52 -4.93
N GLU A 50 55.37 28.34 -5.49
CA GLU A 50 55.89 27.14 -4.83
C GLU A 50 55.19 26.57 -3.58
N LEU A 51 54.34 25.56 -3.81
CA LEU A 51 54.09 24.51 -2.83
C LEU A 51 55.21 23.47 -2.86
N ARG A 52 56.10 23.59 -1.87
CA ARG A 52 57.19 22.67 -1.55
C ARG A 52 56.71 21.22 -1.37
N ARG A 53 57.32 20.33 -2.16
CA ARG A 53 57.40 18.89 -1.90
C ARG A 53 58.10 18.63 -0.55
N ARG A 54 57.46 17.89 0.36
CA ARG A 54 58.15 17.14 1.41
C ARG A 54 57.89 15.65 1.23
N ARG A 55 59.00 14.95 0.96
CA ARG A 55 59.15 13.49 0.98
C ARG A 55 58.99 12.98 2.42
N HIS A 56 58.16 11.96 2.63
CA HIS A 56 58.39 10.98 3.69
C HIS A 56 58.17 9.56 3.14
N GLN A 57 59.32 8.89 3.03
CA GLN A 57 59.63 7.46 3.09
C GLN A 57 58.48 6.43 2.94
N ARG A 58 58.57 5.69 1.82
CA ARG A 58 58.06 4.32 1.68
C ARG A 58 58.76 3.40 2.70
N ARG A 59 57.97 2.61 3.42
CA ARG A 59 58.44 1.43 4.15
C ARG A 59 57.89 0.19 3.44
N ASP A 60 58.80 -0.60 2.89
CA ASP A 60 58.54 -1.91 2.30
C ASP A 60 58.00 -2.89 3.36
N ARG A 61 56.94 -3.63 3.02
CA ARG A 61 56.59 -4.89 3.69
C ARG A 61 56.64 -6.01 2.65
N ARG A 62 57.49 -6.99 2.96
CA ARG A 62 57.75 -8.24 2.23
C ARG A 62 56.49 -9.12 2.10
N PRO A 63 56.42 -10.00 1.08
CA PRO A 63 55.30 -10.91 0.88
C PRO A 63 55.39 -12.11 1.83
N ALA A 64 54.25 -12.58 2.34
CA ALA A 64 54.14 -13.80 3.13
C ALA A 64 53.55 -14.95 2.30
N ALA A 65 54.28 -16.06 2.34
CA ALA A 65 54.15 -17.40 1.77
C ALA A 65 52.76 -17.94 1.35
N ALA A 66 52.78 -18.63 0.22
CA ALA A 66 51.77 -19.58 -0.22
C ALA A 66 51.77 -20.84 0.68
N LEU A 67 50.57 -21.35 0.98
CA LEU A 67 50.35 -22.66 1.63
C LEU A 67 49.71 -23.64 0.62
N PRO A 68 50.01 -24.95 0.74
CA PRO A 68 49.87 -25.93 -0.33
C PRO A 68 48.46 -26.54 -0.44
N SER A 69 48.14 -27.04 -1.64
CA SER A 69 46.95 -27.83 -1.95
C SER A 69 47.05 -29.25 -1.36
N PRO A 70 45.98 -29.80 -0.74
CA PRO A 70 45.95 -31.22 -0.40
C PRO A 70 45.12 -32.05 -1.39
N HIS A 71 45.69 -33.18 -1.79
CA HIS A 71 45.04 -34.31 -2.49
C HIS A 71 43.96 -35.00 -1.64
N PRO A 72 43.05 -35.80 -2.25
CA PRO A 72 41.90 -36.36 -1.57
C PRO A 72 42.29 -37.61 -0.76
N ALA A 73 42.02 -37.58 0.55
CA ALA A 73 42.11 -38.75 1.42
C ALA A 73 40.77 -38.96 2.12
N SER A 74 40.30 -40.21 2.03
CA SER A 74 39.07 -40.79 2.58
C SER A 74 38.76 -40.38 4.02
N LEU A 75 37.55 -39.87 4.26
CA LEU A 75 37.00 -39.68 5.61
C LEU A 75 35.84 -40.66 5.86
N ARG A 76 36.08 -41.57 6.82
CA ARG A 76 35.08 -42.41 7.46
C ARG A 76 34.12 -41.55 8.27
N HIS A 77 32.88 -42.02 8.40
CA HIS A 77 31.84 -41.43 9.24
C HIS A 77 32.31 -41.17 10.68
N SER A 78 32.14 -39.93 11.13
CA SER A 78 32.07 -39.55 12.53
C SER A 78 31.02 -38.44 12.69
N GLU A 79 30.10 -38.64 13.62
CA GLU A 79 28.92 -37.82 13.92
C GLU A 79 29.26 -36.33 14.17
N PRO A 80 28.36 -35.37 13.85
CA PRO A 80 28.61 -33.97 14.13
C PRO A 80 28.31 -33.63 15.59
N ALA A 81 29.34 -33.12 16.29
CA ALA A 81 29.21 -32.45 17.57
C ALA A 81 28.50 -31.09 17.39
N ALA A 82 27.50 -30.83 18.22
CA ALA A 82 26.75 -29.58 18.25
C ALA A 82 27.64 -28.38 18.62
N LEU A 83 27.66 -27.36 17.77
CA LEU A 83 28.31 -26.07 18.04
C LEU A 83 27.37 -25.22 18.91
N LEU A 84 27.71 -25.05 20.19
CA LEU A 84 26.95 -24.22 21.13
C LEU A 84 27.34 -22.75 20.96
N LEU A 85 26.43 -21.92 20.45
CA LEU A 85 26.58 -20.45 20.41
C LEU A 85 26.36 -19.88 21.82
N LEU A 86 27.44 -19.47 22.48
CA LEU A 86 27.43 -18.77 23.76
C LEU A 86 26.95 -17.33 23.56
N ILE A 87 25.68 -17.06 23.88
CA ILE A 87 25.16 -15.71 24.13
C ILE A 87 25.14 -15.50 25.64
N VAL A 88 25.98 -14.59 26.14
CA VAL A 88 26.03 -14.19 27.54
C VAL A 88 25.33 -12.84 27.69
N ASP A 89 24.24 -12.79 28.47
CA ASP A 89 23.75 -11.54 29.08
C ASP A 89 23.28 -11.83 30.53
N PRO A 90 23.86 -11.16 31.54
CA PRO A 90 23.52 -11.36 32.94
C PRO A 90 22.43 -10.38 33.37
N THR A 91 21.15 -10.73 33.23
CA THR A 91 20.09 -10.47 34.21
C THR A 91 18.71 -10.90 33.69
N HIS A 92 17.95 -11.53 34.58
CA HIS A 92 16.56 -12.01 34.43
C HIS A 92 16.33 -13.33 33.66
N ARG A 93 16.12 -14.38 34.47
CA ARG A 93 15.71 -15.75 34.14
C ARG A 93 14.46 -15.83 33.26
N TRP A 94 14.54 -16.56 32.15
CA TRP A 94 13.41 -17.32 31.58
C TRP A 94 13.87 -18.69 31.05
N ARG A 95 13.04 -19.71 31.31
CA ARG A 95 13.25 -21.12 30.95
C ARG A 95 12.62 -21.42 29.59
N ALA A 96 13.25 -22.32 28.84
CA ALA A 96 12.73 -22.90 27.61
C ALA A 96 11.38 -23.60 27.86
N TRP A 97 10.41 -23.34 26.99
CA TRP A 97 9.19 -24.13 26.87
C TRP A 97 9.10 -24.64 25.43
N ASP A 98 8.68 -25.89 25.29
CA ASP A 98 8.97 -26.78 24.16
C ASP A 98 8.53 -26.28 22.78
N VAL A 99 9.49 -26.01 21.90
CA VAL A 99 9.37 -26.26 20.46
C VAL A 99 9.72 -27.75 20.29
N ARG A 100 8.73 -28.61 20.04
CA ARG A 100 8.98 -30.04 19.84
C ARG A 100 9.62 -30.28 18.47
N ILE A 101 10.95 -30.38 18.45
CA ILE A 101 11.68 -31.13 17.43
C ILE A 101 11.57 -32.60 17.81
N LEU A 102 10.87 -33.41 17.01
CA LEU A 102 10.68 -34.83 17.27
C LEU A 102 11.98 -35.61 17.02
N ARG A 103 12.73 -35.95 18.07
CA ARG A 103 13.61 -37.15 18.13
C ARG A 103 13.86 -37.63 19.58
N GLY A 104 13.41 -38.85 19.87
CA GLY A 104 14.12 -39.89 20.65
C GLY A 104 14.45 -39.74 22.15
N ALA A 105 13.60 -40.37 22.97
CA ALA A 105 13.87 -41.22 24.16
C ALA A 105 14.50 -40.68 25.49
N ASP A 106 13.64 -40.79 26.51
CA ASP A 106 13.82 -41.18 27.92
C ASP A 106 14.92 -40.61 28.83
N ARG A 107 14.45 -39.90 29.87
CA ARG A 107 14.87 -40.01 31.28
C ARG A 107 13.86 -39.30 32.19
N THR A 108 13.26 -40.03 33.13
CA THR A 108 12.38 -39.48 34.18
C THR A 108 13.18 -38.89 35.36
N PRO A 109 12.87 -37.66 35.80
CA PRO A 109 13.03 -37.25 37.18
C PRO A 109 11.70 -36.81 37.83
N ALA A 110 11.69 -36.79 39.15
CA ALA A 110 10.56 -36.58 40.06
C ALA A 110 9.55 -35.50 39.63
N ARG A 111 8.25 -35.81 39.79
CA ARG A 111 7.10 -34.92 39.49
C ARG A 111 7.25 -33.56 40.18
N PRO A 112 7.47 -32.47 39.42
CA PRO A 112 7.05 -31.15 39.88
C PRO A 112 5.52 -31.18 39.97
N LEU A 113 4.90 -30.36 40.82
CA LEU A 113 3.51 -29.96 40.60
C LEU A 113 3.44 -29.37 39.19
N VAL A 114 3.01 -30.16 38.21
CA VAL A 114 2.78 -29.72 36.84
C VAL A 114 1.54 -28.86 36.88
N VAL A 115 1.76 -27.60 37.21
CA VAL A 115 0.75 -26.58 37.00
C VAL A 115 0.82 -26.24 35.52
N SER A 116 0.05 -27.00 34.73
CA SER A 116 0.02 -26.86 33.28
C SER A 116 -0.54 -25.48 32.97
N ARG A 117 0.32 -24.57 32.53
CA ARG A 117 -0.12 -23.25 32.12
C ARG A 117 -1.08 -23.35 30.94
N LYS A 118 -2.18 -22.61 30.99
CA LYS A 118 -3.14 -22.53 29.89
C LYS A 118 -2.50 -21.73 28.75
N ARG A 119 -2.40 -22.34 27.57
CA ARG A 119 -1.78 -21.77 26.38
C ARG A 119 -2.83 -21.00 25.58
N VAL A 120 -2.67 -19.69 25.49
CA VAL A 120 -3.50 -18.82 24.64
C VAL A 120 -2.67 -18.40 23.43
N VAL A 121 -3.10 -18.81 22.23
CA VAL A 121 -2.44 -18.45 20.96
C VAL A 121 -3.32 -17.46 20.19
N ILE A 122 -2.75 -16.31 19.87
CA ILE A 122 -3.40 -15.23 19.11
C ILE A 122 -2.77 -15.18 17.72
N LEU A 123 -3.58 -15.36 16.69
CA LEU A 123 -3.17 -15.38 15.29
C LEU A 123 -3.50 -14.02 14.66
N GLY A 124 -2.50 -13.15 14.55
CA GLY A 124 -2.61 -11.81 13.95
C GLY A 124 -2.16 -10.69 14.89
N GLY A 125 -1.18 -9.89 14.44
CA GLY A 125 -0.66 -8.71 15.14
C GLY A 125 -1.41 -7.39 14.85
N GLY A 126 -2.65 -7.47 14.36
CA GLY A 126 -3.49 -6.30 14.10
C GLY A 126 -4.22 -5.79 15.36
N HIS A 127 -5.04 -4.75 15.18
CA HIS A 127 -5.76 -4.07 16.28
C HIS A 127 -6.52 -5.02 17.23
N ALA A 128 -7.24 -6.00 16.70
CA ALA A 128 -8.00 -6.95 17.51
C ALA A 128 -7.08 -7.89 18.34
N GLY A 129 -6.09 -8.51 17.70
CA GLY A 129 -5.16 -9.43 18.34
C GLY A 129 -4.27 -8.75 19.39
N VAL A 130 -3.74 -7.57 19.07
CA VAL A 130 -2.99 -6.74 20.02
C VAL A 130 -3.86 -6.33 21.20
N ARG A 131 -5.11 -5.92 20.96
CA ARG A 131 -6.00 -5.55 22.05
C ARG A 131 -6.33 -6.74 22.94
N CYS A 132 -6.57 -7.91 22.35
CA CYS A 132 -6.77 -9.16 23.08
C CYS A 132 -5.56 -9.48 23.99
N ALA A 133 -4.34 -9.48 23.43
CA ALA A 133 -3.12 -9.74 24.16
C ALA A 133 -2.92 -8.78 25.34
N ARG A 134 -3.15 -7.47 25.14
CA ARG A 134 -3.06 -6.45 26.20
C ARG A 134 -4.07 -6.66 27.32
N GLU A 135 -5.30 -7.00 26.99
CA GLU A 135 -6.35 -7.21 27.98
C GLU A 135 -6.12 -8.50 28.77
N LEU A 136 -5.64 -9.57 28.12
CA LEU A 136 -5.17 -10.78 28.81
C LEU A 136 -4.01 -10.47 29.77
N LEU A 137 -2.97 -9.75 29.31
CA LEU A 137 -1.85 -9.32 30.14
C LEU A 137 -2.29 -8.54 31.37
N LYS A 138 -3.23 -7.61 31.19
CA LYS A 138 -3.70 -6.69 32.23
C LYS A 138 -4.60 -7.36 33.26
N HIS A 139 -5.45 -8.29 32.82
CA HIS A 139 -6.53 -8.85 33.65
C HIS A 139 -6.28 -10.29 34.11
N ARG A 140 -5.21 -10.95 33.65
CA ARG A 140 -4.78 -12.24 34.20
C ARG A 140 -4.32 -12.10 35.64
N ARG A 141 -4.72 -13.04 36.49
CA ARG A 141 -4.21 -13.26 37.85
C ARG A 141 -3.08 -14.27 37.77
N THR A 142 -2.15 -14.23 38.73
CA THR A 142 -1.08 -15.23 38.83
C THR A 142 -1.63 -16.67 38.93
N THR A 143 -2.79 -16.83 39.56
CA THR A 143 -3.51 -18.10 39.69
C THR A 143 -4.06 -18.65 38.38
N ASP A 144 -4.31 -17.78 37.39
CA ASP A 144 -4.85 -18.21 36.09
C ASP A 144 -3.82 -18.97 35.25
N GLN A 145 -2.52 -18.77 35.55
CA GLN A 145 -1.40 -19.48 34.92
C GLN A 145 -1.46 -19.49 33.39
N VAL A 146 -1.61 -18.31 32.81
CA VAL A 146 -1.80 -18.15 31.36
C VAL A 146 -0.49 -17.78 30.67
N ASP A 147 -0.10 -18.59 29.69
CA ASP A 147 0.94 -18.25 28.73
C ASP A 147 0.30 -17.70 27.46
N ILE A 148 0.72 -16.50 27.06
CA ILE A 148 0.15 -15.79 25.91
C ILE A 148 1.19 -15.76 24.81
N THR A 149 0.81 -16.28 23.65
CA THR A 149 1.61 -16.25 22.43
C THR A 149 0.86 -15.48 21.36
N LEU A 150 1.54 -14.56 20.68
CA LEU A 150 1.01 -13.85 19.52
C LEU A 150 1.88 -14.17 18.31
N VAL A 151 1.24 -14.61 17.24
CA VAL A 151 1.87 -14.88 15.95
C VAL A 151 1.46 -13.79 14.97
N SER A 152 2.43 -13.22 14.28
CA SER A 152 2.19 -12.22 13.25
C SER A 152 3.28 -12.31 12.19
N ARG A 153 2.93 -12.06 10.92
CA ARG A 153 3.93 -11.97 9.84
C ARG A 153 4.96 -10.88 10.11
N GLU A 154 4.52 -9.80 10.74
CA GLU A 154 5.35 -8.62 11.02
C GLU A 154 5.33 -8.29 12.51
N ASN A 155 6.47 -7.84 13.05
CA ASN A 155 6.60 -7.42 14.45
C ASN A 155 6.06 -5.99 14.69
N VAL A 156 4.98 -5.61 14.03
CA VAL A 156 4.38 -4.27 14.13
C VAL A 156 2.86 -4.33 14.09
N GLU A 157 2.22 -3.48 14.87
CA GLU A 157 0.83 -3.07 14.69
C GLU A 157 0.81 -1.83 13.78
N VAL A 158 -0.01 -1.87 12.72
CA VAL A 158 -0.13 -0.79 11.73
C VAL A 158 -1.39 0.03 11.97
N TRP A 159 -1.24 1.35 12.06
CA TRP A 159 -2.35 2.29 12.27
C TRP A 159 -2.92 2.81 10.96
N HIS A 160 -3.78 1.99 10.35
CA HIS A 160 -4.32 2.21 9.01
C HIS A 160 -5.02 3.57 8.82
N GLY A 161 -5.74 4.06 9.83
CA GLY A 161 -6.44 5.36 9.76
C GLY A 161 -5.53 6.59 9.70
N LEU A 162 -4.22 6.42 9.85
CA LEU A 162 -3.23 7.51 9.69
C LEU A 162 -2.42 7.38 8.39
N MET A 163 -2.53 6.27 7.67
CA MET A 163 -1.74 6.00 6.46
C MET A 163 -2.01 6.99 5.30
N PRO A 164 -3.23 7.54 5.08
CA PRO A 164 -3.45 8.54 4.04
C PRO A 164 -2.53 9.76 4.12
N GLN A 165 -2.10 10.16 5.32
CA GLN A 165 -1.16 11.27 5.53
C GLN A 165 0.28 10.95 5.10
N ILE A 166 0.59 9.68 4.81
CA ILE A 166 1.86 9.30 4.17
C ILE A 166 1.90 9.79 2.73
N VAL A 167 0.75 9.82 2.03
CA VAL A 167 0.66 10.29 0.64
C VAL A 167 1.09 11.75 0.52
N SER A 168 0.59 12.60 1.41
CA SER A 168 0.93 14.03 1.45
C SER A 168 2.27 14.34 2.11
N GLY A 169 2.89 13.37 2.79
CA GLY A 169 4.13 13.58 3.54
C GLY A 169 3.94 14.24 4.90
N VAL A 170 2.69 14.45 5.35
CA VAL A 170 2.36 14.95 6.69
C VAL A 170 2.80 13.97 7.78
N LEU A 171 2.80 12.67 7.48
CA LEU A 171 3.35 11.63 8.34
C LEU A 171 4.36 10.76 7.59
N GLN A 172 5.47 10.46 8.26
CA GLN A 172 6.38 9.39 7.82
C GLN A 172 5.89 8.00 8.26
N ALA A 173 6.26 6.96 7.52
CA ALA A 173 5.87 5.57 7.76
C ALA A 173 6.13 5.09 9.21
N GLN A 174 7.24 5.52 9.81
CA GLN A 174 7.59 5.14 11.20
C GLN A 174 6.56 5.58 12.25
N HIS A 175 5.77 6.64 11.98
CA HIS A 175 4.78 7.13 12.93
C HIS A 175 3.53 6.24 13.03
N VAL A 176 3.25 5.43 12.00
CA VAL A 176 2.09 4.53 11.98
C VAL A 176 2.44 3.09 12.37
N LEU A 177 3.71 2.81 12.63
CA LEU A 177 4.27 1.50 12.96
C LEU A 177 4.56 1.36 14.45
N ILE A 178 3.89 0.41 15.11
CA ILE A 178 4.06 0.16 16.55
C ILE A 178 4.64 -1.22 16.79
N PRO A 179 5.92 -1.35 17.19
CA PRO A 179 6.56 -2.62 17.46
C PRO A 179 5.81 -3.40 18.55
N LEU A 180 5.41 -4.63 18.24
CA LEU A 180 4.63 -5.47 19.14
C LEU A 180 5.38 -5.74 20.44
N ARG A 181 6.70 -5.97 20.34
CA ARG A 181 7.60 -6.19 21.48
C ARG A 181 7.67 -5.00 22.45
N GLU A 182 7.44 -3.77 21.98
CA GLU A 182 7.40 -2.57 22.83
C GLU A 182 6.10 -2.52 23.64
N ILE A 183 4.98 -2.90 23.02
CA ILE A 183 3.64 -2.69 23.59
C ILE A 183 3.03 -3.92 24.29
N LEU A 184 3.68 -5.09 24.19
CA LEU A 184 3.25 -6.35 24.78
C LEU A 184 4.37 -6.99 25.65
N PRO A 185 4.87 -6.31 26.70
CA PRO A 185 5.85 -6.91 27.59
C PRO A 185 5.26 -8.15 28.29
N GLY A 186 5.91 -9.31 28.12
CA GLY A 186 5.48 -10.58 28.72
C GLY A 186 4.54 -11.43 27.85
N VAL A 187 4.36 -11.10 26.58
CA VAL A 187 3.77 -11.98 25.55
C VAL A 187 4.90 -12.57 24.70
N THR A 188 4.83 -13.86 24.40
CA THR A 188 5.72 -14.50 23.43
C THR A 188 5.31 -14.08 22.03
N ILE A 189 6.22 -13.46 21.27
CA ILE A 189 5.93 -12.98 19.91
C ILE A 189 6.72 -13.81 18.91
N TYR A 190 6.00 -14.51 18.03
CA TYR A 190 6.56 -15.18 16.86
C TYR A 190 6.30 -14.34 15.61
N THR A 191 7.39 -13.93 14.97
CA THR A 191 7.36 -13.25 13.67
C THR A 191 7.48 -14.32 12.59
N ALA A 192 6.34 -14.80 12.10
CA ALA A 192 6.28 -15.92 11.16
C ALA A 192 5.01 -15.84 10.32
N GLU A 193 5.05 -16.45 9.13
CA GLU A 193 3.86 -16.69 8.32
C GLU A 193 3.11 -17.90 8.88
N ILE A 194 1.77 -17.83 8.87
CA ILE A 194 0.91 -18.94 9.28
C ILE A 194 0.51 -19.66 8.01
N GLU A 195 0.85 -20.94 7.91
CA GLU A 195 0.58 -21.75 6.72
C GLU A 195 -0.78 -22.43 6.79
N SER A 196 -1.14 -22.94 7.98
CA SER A 196 -2.43 -23.58 8.19
C SER A 196 -2.94 -23.42 9.62
N ILE A 197 -4.26 -23.52 9.77
CA ILE A 197 -4.95 -23.46 11.06
C ILE A 197 -5.92 -24.64 11.12
N ASP A 198 -5.80 -25.45 12.17
CA ASP A 198 -6.77 -26.47 12.56
C ASP A 198 -7.52 -25.98 13.82
N PRO A 199 -8.76 -25.46 13.67
CA PRO A 199 -9.54 -24.98 14.79
C PRO A 199 -10.01 -26.10 15.73
N LEU A 200 -10.19 -27.33 15.23
CA LEU A 200 -10.67 -28.47 16.03
C LEU A 200 -9.57 -28.97 16.97
N ALA A 201 -8.34 -29.10 16.46
CA ALA A 201 -7.17 -29.42 17.27
C ALA A 201 -6.60 -28.21 18.01
N ARG A 202 -7.08 -26.99 17.73
CA ARG A 202 -6.51 -25.70 18.17
C ARG A 202 -5.01 -25.64 17.89
N ARG A 203 -4.64 -25.99 16.65
CA ARG A 203 -3.26 -26.04 16.19
C ARG A 203 -3.03 -25.07 15.03
N ALA A 204 -1.94 -24.32 15.06
CA ALA A 204 -1.49 -23.49 13.95
C ALA A 204 -0.11 -23.94 13.49
N VAL A 205 0.12 -23.98 12.17
CA VAL A 205 1.42 -24.32 11.58
C VAL A 205 2.08 -23.04 11.08
N LEU A 206 3.33 -22.85 11.45
CA LEU A 206 4.13 -21.66 11.14
C LEU A 206 5.29 -22.01 10.23
N SER A 207 5.60 -21.11 9.31
CA SER A 207 6.82 -21.18 8.50
C SER A 207 8.03 -20.66 9.29
N LEU A 208 9.12 -21.43 9.35
CA LEU A 208 10.37 -21.03 10.05
C LEU A 208 11.46 -20.46 9.12
N GLY A 209 11.18 -20.29 7.83
CA GLY A 209 12.12 -19.64 6.89
C GLY A 209 13.15 -20.56 6.24
N GLY A 210 12.73 -21.77 5.86
CA GLY A 210 13.44 -22.71 4.99
C GLY A 210 12.43 -23.60 4.25
N GLU A 211 12.82 -24.25 3.15
CA GLU A 211 11.90 -25.02 2.27
C GLU A 211 11.15 -26.19 2.95
N SER A 212 11.43 -26.51 4.23
CA SER A 212 10.81 -27.65 4.93
C SER A 212 10.70 -27.50 6.46
N ASP A 213 11.01 -26.34 7.03
CA ASP A 213 10.98 -26.15 8.48
C ASP A 213 9.64 -25.53 8.91
N GLU A 214 8.75 -26.39 9.42
CA GLU A 214 7.47 -26.01 9.99
C GLU A 214 7.49 -26.11 11.53
N ALA A 215 6.83 -25.17 12.21
CA ALA A 215 6.55 -25.27 13.64
C ALA A 215 5.04 -25.36 13.90
N ALA A 216 4.62 -26.41 14.60
CA ALA A 216 3.24 -26.52 15.07
C ALA A 216 3.09 -25.90 16.48
N LEU A 217 2.14 -24.99 16.62
CA LEU A 217 1.73 -24.40 17.88
C LEU A 217 0.36 -24.93 18.27
N GLU A 218 0.29 -25.59 19.41
CA GLU A 218 -0.97 -26.04 20.01
C GLU A 218 -1.43 -25.08 21.10
N ALA A 219 -2.75 -24.91 21.21
CA ALA A 219 -3.36 -24.01 22.17
C ALA A 219 -4.51 -24.67 22.95
N ASP A 220 -4.69 -24.23 24.20
CA ASP A 220 -5.93 -24.47 24.94
C ASP A 220 -7.01 -23.49 24.48
N TYR A 221 -6.60 -22.26 24.14
CA TYR A 221 -7.44 -21.20 23.61
C TYR A 221 -6.79 -20.58 22.37
N MET A 222 -7.56 -20.42 21.30
CA MET A 222 -7.10 -19.82 20.05
C MET A 222 -7.92 -18.59 19.70
N VAL A 223 -7.27 -17.50 19.32
CA VAL A 223 -7.90 -16.28 18.84
C VAL A 223 -7.50 -16.03 17.40
N ILE A 224 -8.45 -16.13 16.47
CA ILE A 224 -8.24 -15.88 15.05
C ILE A 224 -8.52 -14.40 14.77
N ALA A 225 -7.46 -13.61 14.59
CA ALA A 225 -7.49 -12.16 14.38
C ALA A 225 -6.70 -11.74 13.12
N LEU A 226 -6.86 -12.52 12.05
CA LEU A 226 -6.11 -12.39 10.79
C LEU A 226 -6.54 -11.18 9.95
N GLY A 227 -7.68 -10.55 10.29
CA GLY A 227 -8.19 -9.38 9.58
C GLY A 227 -8.62 -9.67 8.14
N SER A 228 -8.66 -8.63 7.32
CA SER A 228 -9.06 -8.67 5.91
C SER A 228 -7.89 -8.42 4.97
N VAL A 229 -7.98 -8.99 3.76
CA VAL A 229 -7.03 -8.75 2.65
C VAL A 229 -7.67 -7.90 1.57
N THR A 230 -6.89 -7.50 0.57
CA THR A 230 -7.41 -6.87 -0.65
C THR A 230 -7.69 -7.96 -1.68
N ASP A 231 -8.94 -8.05 -2.14
CA ASP A 231 -9.41 -8.94 -3.20
C ASP A 231 -10.04 -8.10 -4.33
N LEU A 232 -9.26 -7.90 -5.39
CA LEU A 232 -9.67 -7.18 -6.59
C LEU A 232 -10.16 -8.12 -7.70
N SER A 233 -10.21 -9.44 -7.46
CA SER A 233 -10.62 -10.42 -8.49
C SER A 233 -12.02 -10.17 -9.04
N ARG A 234 -12.88 -9.50 -8.26
CA ARG A 234 -14.24 -9.09 -8.65
C ARG A 234 -14.27 -7.98 -9.70
N PHE A 235 -13.15 -7.30 -9.93
CA PHE A 235 -13.02 -6.18 -10.83
C PHE A 235 -11.92 -6.47 -11.87
N PRO A 236 -12.29 -7.01 -13.05
CA PRO A 236 -11.32 -7.34 -14.08
C PRO A 236 -10.34 -6.20 -14.38
N GLY A 237 -9.03 -6.50 -14.37
CA GLY A 237 -7.98 -5.53 -14.66
C GLY A 237 -7.54 -4.65 -13.49
N LEU A 238 -8.28 -4.60 -12.36
CA LEU A 238 -7.86 -3.79 -11.20
C LEU A 238 -6.65 -4.41 -10.49
N THR A 239 -6.56 -5.73 -10.44
CA THR A 239 -5.40 -6.43 -9.83
C THR A 239 -4.09 -6.06 -10.54
N GLU A 240 -4.14 -5.88 -11.86
CA GLU A 240 -3.00 -5.62 -12.73
C GLU A 240 -2.66 -4.13 -12.83
N HIS A 241 -3.68 -3.26 -12.86
CA HIS A 241 -3.51 -1.85 -13.22
C HIS A 241 -3.73 -0.86 -12.08
N ALA A 242 -4.27 -1.29 -10.94
CA ALA A 242 -4.53 -0.40 -9.81
C ALA A 242 -3.42 -0.45 -8.76
N LEU A 243 -3.09 0.73 -8.24
CA LEU A 243 -2.30 0.93 -7.05
C LEU A 243 -3.14 0.54 -5.84
N GLN A 244 -2.73 -0.48 -5.10
CA GLN A 244 -3.36 -0.85 -3.83
C GLN A 244 -3.05 0.19 -2.76
N THR A 245 -3.79 0.16 -1.65
CA THR A 245 -3.61 1.10 -0.52
C THR A 245 -3.82 0.39 0.83
N LYS A 246 -3.24 -0.80 0.99
CA LYS A 246 -3.40 -1.63 2.21
C LYS A 246 -2.14 -1.64 3.06
N THR A 247 -0.97 -1.78 2.45
CA THR A 247 0.32 -1.90 3.15
C THR A 247 1.07 -0.57 3.18
N ILE A 248 2.06 -0.42 4.05
CA ILE A 248 2.91 0.80 4.06
C ILE A 248 3.66 0.96 2.73
N GLY A 249 4.11 -0.15 2.15
CA GLY A 249 4.75 -0.17 0.84
C GLY A 249 3.83 0.43 -0.23
N ASP A 250 2.53 0.14 -0.15
CA ASP A 250 1.53 0.69 -1.07
C ASP A 250 1.43 2.21 -0.99
N PHE A 251 1.41 2.79 0.21
CA PHE A 251 1.31 4.25 0.38
C PHE A 251 2.58 4.99 -0.04
N ILE A 252 3.76 4.40 0.23
CA ILE A 252 5.03 4.95 -0.26
C ILE A 252 5.06 4.88 -1.80
N HIS A 253 4.63 3.76 -2.37
CA HIS A 253 4.56 3.59 -3.81
C HIS A 253 3.58 4.57 -4.44
N LEU A 254 2.40 4.76 -3.85
CA LEU A 254 1.42 5.74 -4.30
C LEU A 254 2.01 7.14 -4.33
N ARG A 255 2.68 7.59 -3.25
CA ARG A 255 3.32 8.91 -3.21
C ARG A 255 4.37 9.08 -4.32
N ASN A 256 5.23 8.08 -4.51
CA ASN A 256 6.22 8.12 -5.59
C ASN A 256 5.56 8.16 -6.97
N HIS A 257 4.52 7.36 -7.20
CA HIS A 257 3.76 7.35 -8.45
C HIS A 257 3.14 8.72 -8.74
N LEU A 258 2.58 9.41 -7.73
CA LEU A 258 2.05 10.77 -7.91
C LEU A 258 3.14 11.75 -8.41
N ILE A 259 4.34 11.68 -7.84
CA ILE A 259 5.48 12.51 -8.27
C ILE A 259 5.94 12.11 -9.69
N GLU A 260 6.10 10.80 -9.94
CA GLU A 260 6.49 10.27 -11.25
C GLU A 260 5.53 10.70 -12.37
N MET A 261 4.23 10.79 -12.09
CA MET A 261 3.25 11.29 -13.05
C MET A 261 3.41 12.78 -13.34
N LEU A 262 3.75 13.61 -12.35
CA LEU A 262 4.06 15.03 -12.55
C LEU A 262 5.35 15.19 -13.37
N GLU A 263 6.41 14.46 -13.01
CA GLU A 263 7.68 14.44 -13.77
C GLU A 263 7.44 14.05 -15.23
N ALA A 264 6.75 12.93 -15.46
CA ALA A 264 6.47 12.46 -16.81
C ALA A 264 5.56 13.42 -17.60
N ALA A 265 4.55 14.01 -16.96
CA ALA A 265 3.67 14.99 -17.61
C ALA A 265 4.42 16.27 -18.02
N SER A 266 5.43 16.69 -17.25
CA SER A 266 6.20 17.90 -17.51
C SER A 266 6.98 17.86 -18.84
N VAL A 267 7.40 16.66 -19.26
CA VAL A 267 8.17 16.42 -20.50
C VAL A 267 7.34 15.80 -21.63
N THR A 268 6.08 15.43 -21.37
CA THR A 268 5.20 14.83 -22.39
C THR A 268 4.66 15.90 -23.33
N SER A 269 4.95 15.77 -24.63
CA SER A 269 4.48 16.70 -25.66
C SER A 269 3.08 16.38 -26.20
N ASP A 270 2.67 15.10 -26.21
CA ASP A 270 1.32 14.71 -26.63
C ASP A 270 0.28 15.17 -25.59
N PRO A 271 -0.66 16.08 -25.94
CA PRO A 271 -1.64 16.60 -25.01
C PRO A 271 -2.58 15.51 -24.46
N VAL A 272 -2.88 14.46 -25.23
CA VAL A 272 -3.77 13.38 -24.79
C VAL A 272 -3.09 12.55 -23.72
N GLU A 273 -1.89 12.05 -24.00
CA GLU A 273 -1.12 11.27 -23.02
C GLU A 273 -0.76 12.09 -21.78
N ARG A 274 -0.45 13.38 -21.95
CA ARG A 274 -0.23 14.29 -20.84
C ARG A 274 -1.46 14.41 -19.94
N GLN A 275 -2.66 14.56 -20.51
CA GLN A 275 -3.90 14.59 -19.74
C GLN A 275 -4.17 13.27 -19.00
N ARG A 276 -3.81 12.12 -19.60
CA ARG A 276 -3.93 10.80 -18.95
C ARG A 276 -3.03 10.68 -17.72
N ARG A 277 -1.81 11.22 -17.77
CA ARG A 277 -0.87 11.26 -16.64
C ARG A 277 -1.36 12.17 -15.51
N LEU A 278 -2.04 13.26 -15.86
CA LEU A 278 -2.58 14.26 -14.91
C LEU A 278 -4.00 13.94 -14.42
N THR A 279 -4.55 12.78 -14.80
CA THR A 279 -5.85 12.31 -14.33
C THR A 279 -5.63 11.15 -13.35
N PHE A 280 -6.09 11.31 -12.11
CA PHE A 280 -5.96 10.33 -11.03
C PHE A 280 -7.34 9.83 -10.62
N VAL A 281 -7.57 8.52 -10.70
CA VAL A 281 -8.87 7.92 -10.37
C VAL A 281 -8.78 7.08 -9.10
N ILE A 282 -9.54 7.48 -8.08
CA ILE A 282 -9.71 6.73 -6.84
C ILE A 282 -10.97 5.88 -6.96
N ALA A 283 -10.77 4.56 -6.99
CA ALA A 283 -11.82 3.56 -6.94
C ALA A 283 -12.26 3.35 -5.48
N GLY A 284 -13.43 3.87 -5.12
CA GLY A 284 -14.02 3.85 -3.78
C GLY A 284 -14.15 5.23 -3.13
N ALA A 285 -15.29 5.50 -2.52
CA ALA A 285 -15.68 6.70 -1.79
C ALA A 285 -16.09 6.39 -0.33
N GLY A 286 -15.63 5.24 0.19
CA GLY A 286 -15.60 4.96 1.63
C GLY A 286 -14.56 5.82 2.36
N TYR A 287 -14.28 5.49 3.61
CA TYR A 287 -13.31 6.20 4.46
C TYR A 287 -11.95 6.39 3.78
N ALA A 288 -11.29 5.28 3.45
CA ALA A 288 -9.96 5.31 2.84
C ALA A 288 -9.96 6.07 1.51
N GLY A 289 -10.97 5.85 0.65
CA GLY A 289 -11.10 6.55 -0.62
C GLY A 289 -11.22 8.06 -0.49
N VAL A 290 -12.05 8.53 0.44
CA VAL A 290 -12.27 9.96 0.70
C VAL A 290 -11.03 10.62 1.31
N GLU A 291 -10.35 9.96 2.25
CA GLU A 291 -9.11 10.46 2.86
C GLU A 291 -7.98 10.50 1.82
N ILE A 292 -7.78 9.43 1.06
CA ILE A 292 -6.72 9.33 0.04
C ILE A 292 -6.97 10.33 -1.10
N ALA A 293 -8.20 10.47 -1.59
CA ALA A 293 -8.52 11.47 -2.62
C ALA A 293 -8.24 12.90 -2.13
N SER A 294 -8.54 13.18 -0.86
CA SER A 294 -8.34 14.50 -0.26
C SER A 294 -6.85 14.82 -0.05
N GLU A 295 -6.08 13.88 0.53
CA GLU A 295 -4.64 14.00 0.75
C GLU A 295 -3.86 14.04 -0.58
N ALA A 296 -4.20 13.19 -1.54
CA ALA A 296 -3.57 13.19 -2.88
C ALA A 296 -3.85 14.50 -3.64
N ASN A 297 -5.08 15.01 -3.60
CA ASN A 297 -5.42 16.28 -4.25
C ASN A 297 -4.70 17.47 -3.57
N GLU A 298 -4.57 17.48 -2.25
CA GLU A 298 -3.78 18.50 -1.53
C GLU A 298 -2.30 18.43 -1.95
N PHE A 299 -1.71 17.23 -1.93
CA PHE A 299 -0.33 17.00 -2.32
C PHE A 299 -0.03 17.40 -3.77
N LEU A 300 -0.81 16.92 -4.73
CA LEU A 300 -0.62 17.21 -6.15
C LEU A 300 -0.71 18.71 -6.42
N ARG A 301 -1.73 19.38 -5.88
CA ARG A 301 -1.92 20.83 -6.09
C ARG A 301 -0.84 21.67 -5.42
N ALA A 302 -0.37 21.28 -4.24
CA ALA A 302 0.77 21.94 -3.59
C ALA A 302 2.06 21.77 -4.41
N SER A 303 2.26 20.59 -5.00
CA SER A 303 3.45 20.25 -5.79
C SER A 303 3.56 21.05 -7.10
N LEU A 304 2.44 21.50 -7.68
CA LEU A 304 2.43 22.25 -8.95
C LEU A 304 3.29 23.53 -8.94
N GLY A 305 3.57 24.12 -7.76
CA GLY A 305 4.51 25.25 -7.64
C GLY A 305 5.93 24.92 -8.14
N SER A 306 6.31 23.64 -8.13
CA SER A 306 7.60 23.15 -8.63
C SER A 306 7.54 22.67 -10.09
N TYR A 307 6.36 22.61 -10.70
CA TYR A 307 6.15 22.15 -12.09
C TYR A 307 5.55 23.28 -12.93
N PRO A 308 6.33 24.32 -13.31
CA PRO A 308 5.81 25.49 -14.01
C PRO A 308 5.21 25.18 -15.38
N MET A 309 5.58 24.03 -15.97
CA MET A 309 5.05 23.57 -17.24
C MET A 309 3.62 23.04 -17.13
N ILE A 310 3.08 22.77 -15.94
CA ILE A 310 1.77 22.13 -15.72
C ILE A 310 0.77 23.17 -15.19
N SER A 311 -0.32 23.37 -15.91
CA SER A 311 -1.40 24.25 -15.47
C SER A 311 -2.27 23.56 -14.39
N PRO A 312 -2.67 24.27 -13.33
CA PRO A 312 -3.57 23.73 -12.29
C PRO A 312 -4.91 23.19 -12.80
N ASN A 313 -5.35 23.61 -13.99
CA ASN A 313 -6.60 23.18 -14.60
C ASN A 313 -6.48 21.84 -15.34
N GLU A 314 -5.26 21.40 -15.68
CA GLU A 314 -5.01 20.09 -16.31
C GLU A 314 -5.14 18.95 -15.29
N LEU A 315 -4.91 19.24 -14.00
CA LEU A 315 -4.95 18.26 -12.92
C LEU A 315 -6.39 17.85 -12.59
N ARG A 316 -6.68 16.56 -12.71
CA ARG A 316 -7.98 15.96 -12.40
C ARG A 316 -7.84 14.86 -11.38
N VAL A 317 -8.55 14.98 -10.26
CA VAL A 317 -8.71 13.92 -9.27
C VAL A 317 -10.17 13.51 -9.27
N ILE A 318 -10.44 12.23 -9.52
CA ILE A 318 -11.78 11.68 -9.71
C ILE A 318 -11.98 10.54 -8.72
N THR A 319 -13.06 10.55 -7.94
CA THR A 319 -13.45 9.43 -7.09
C THR A 319 -14.70 8.77 -7.66
N VAL A 320 -14.70 7.44 -7.77
CA VAL A 320 -15.80 6.64 -8.32
C VAL A 320 -16.29 5.65 -7.28
N ASP A 321 -17.60 5.58 -7.05
CA ASP A 321 -18.21 4.56 -6.17
C ASP A 321 -19.66 4.26 -6.58
N ILE A 322 -20.09 3.01 -6.35
CA ILE A 322 -21.49 2.58 -6.48
C ILE A 322 -22.38 3.20 -5.40
N LEU A 323 -21.82 3.55 -4.24
CA LEU A 323 -22.53 4.26 -3.20
C LEU A 323 -22.94 5.65 -3.68
N THR A 324 -24.15 6.07 -3.32
CA THR A 324 -24.69 7.41 -3.65
C THR A 324 -24.20 8.50 -2.70
N ARG A 325 -23.43 8.13 -1.67
CA ARG A 325 -22.92 9.03 -0.62
C ARG A 325 -21.51 8.67 -0.20
N VAL A 326 -20.75 9.68 0.21
CA VAL A 326 -19.47 9.52 0.91
C VAL A 326 -19.70 9.20 2.38
N LEU A 327 -18.75 8.50 3.01
CA LEU A 327 -18.70 8.27 4.46
C LEU A 327 -20.06 7.84 5.05
N PRO A 328 -20.57 6.64 4.70
CA PRO A 328 -21.98 6.26 4.85
C PRO A 328 -22.49 6.20 6.30
N THR A 329 -21.60 6.12 7.27
CA THR A 329 -21.94 5.98 8.70
C THR A 329 -22.06 7.35 9.42
N PHE A 330 -21.56 8.42 8.80
CA PHE A 330 -21.80 9.78 9.28
C PHE A 330 -23.22 10.23 8.97
N ASN A 331 -23.74 11.20 9.73
CA ASN A 331 -25.03 11.78 9.44
C ASN A 331 -25.05 12.50 8.07
N ASP A 332 -26.25 12.63 7.50
CA ASP A 332 -26.44 13.13 6.13
C ASP A 332 -25.91 14.55 5.93
N ARG A 333 -26.08 15.41 6.95
CA ARG A 333 -25.60 16.79 6.91
C ARG A 333 -24.08 16.86 6.81
N LEU A 334 -23.36 16.01 7.54
CA LEU A 334 -21.91 16.00 7.56
C LEU A 334 -21.35 15.33 6.30
N ALA A 335 -21.94 14.24 5.84
CA ALA A 335 -21.60 13.62 4.56
C ALA A 335 -21.78 14.59 3.39
N GLN A 336 -22.91 15.33 3.34
CA GLN A 336 -23.14 16.34 2.30
C GLN A 336 -22.09 17.46 2.33
N ARG A 337 -21.72 17.95 3.53
CA ARG A 337 -20.67 18.96 3.66
C ARG A 337 -19.30 18.48 3.17
N VAL A 338 -18.96 17.21 3.40
CA VAL A 338 -17.71 16.62 2.88
C VAL A 338 -17.76 16.59 1.35
N LEU A 339 -18.87 16.14 0.79
CA LEU A 339 -19.09 16.07 -0.65
C LEU A 339 -18.96 17.47 -1.30
N ASP A 340 -19.63 18.48 -0.74
CA ASP A 340 -19.56 19.87 -1.23
C ASP A 340 -18.13 20.42 -1.18
N ARG A 341 -17.40 20.12 -0.10
CA ARG A 341 -16.01 20.57 0.05
C ARG A 341 -15.07 19.87 -0.92
N MET A 342 -15.19 18.56 -1.11
CA MET A 342 -14.37 17.82 -2.07
C MET A 342 -14.54 18.41 -3.48
N ARG A 343 -15.79 18.67 -3.89
CA ARG A 343 -16.10 19.37 -5.16
C ARG A 343 -15.49 20.76 -5.22
N HIS A 344 -15.64 21.56 -4.16
CA HIS A 344 -15.04 22.89 -4.08
C HIS A 344 -13.50 22.88 -4.16
N ARG A 345 -12.85 21.79 -3.74
CA ARG A 345 -11.40 21.57 -3.85
C ARG A 345 -10.98 20.96 -5.20
N GLY A 346 -11.90 20.85 -6.15
CA GLY A 346 -11.62 20.36 -7.50
C GLY A 346 -11.50 18.85 -7.61
N ILE A 347 -12.14 18.09 -6.70
CA ILE A 347 -12.27 16.63 -6.80
C ILE A 347 -13.61 16.32 -7.47
N ASP A 348 -13.58 15.60 -8.59
CA ASP A 348 -14.77 15.09 -9.28
C ASP A 348 -15.28 13.84 -8.55
N LEU A 349 -16.58 13.79 -8.26
CA LEU A 349 -17.20 12.70 -7.50
C LEU A 349 -18.28 12.04 -8.37
N ARG A 350 -17.99 10.83 -8.85
CA ARG A 350 -18.91 9.99 -9.62
C ARG A 350 -19.49 8.89 -8.73
N LEU A 351 -20.54 9.27 -8.02
CA LEU A 351 -21.27 8.41 -7.10
C LEU A 351 -22.46 7.74 -7.79
N GLY A 352 -22.91 6.59 -7.28
CA GLY A 352 -24.01 5.82 -7.85
C GLY A 352 -23.64 4.99 -9.08
N VAL A 353 -22.35 4.93 -9.45
CA VAL A 353 -21.86 4.18 -10.62
C VAL A 353 -20.69 3.30 -10.21
N GLY A 354 -20.86 1.99 -10.36
CA GLY A 354 -19.83 1.01 -10.06
C GLY A 354 -18.71 0.94 -11.10
N ILE A 355 -17.61 0.28 -10.74
CA ILE A 355 -16.50 -0.01 -11.65
C ILE A 355 -16.81 -1.32 -12.38
N LYS A 356 -16.63 -1.33 -13.70
CA LYS A 356 -16.78 -2.52 -14.52
C LYS A 356 -15.45 -3.25 -14.71
N GLU A 357 -14.43 -2.52 -15.17
CA GLU A 357 -13.09 -3.07 -15.43
C GLU A 357 -12.03 -1.95 -15.49
N ALA A 358 -10.75 -2.33 -15.43
CA ALA A 358 -9.62 -1.45 -15.71
C ALA A 358 -8.72 -2.01 -16.81
N THR A 359 -8.01 -1.10 -17.47
CA THR A 359 -7.00 -1.37 -18.49
C THR A 359 -5.77 -0.52 -18.19
N ALA A 360 -4.66 -0.73 -18.91
CA ALA A 360 -3.42 0.01 -18.71
C ALA A 360 -3.52 1.53 -18.97
N GLY A 361 -4.62 2.00 -19.58
CA GLY A 361 -4.83 3.41 -19.92
C GLY A 361 -6.18 3.98 -19.53
N ALA A 362 -7.06 3.20 -18.89
CA ALA A 362 -8.39 3.69 -18.52
C ALA A 362 -9.09 2.79 -17.49
N ILE A 363 -10.06 3.38 -16.79
CA ILE A 363 -11.08 2.67 -16.03
C ILE A 363 -12.43 2.79 -16.74
N VAL A 364 -13.16 1.68 -16.81
CA VAL A 364 -14.48 1.58 -17.43
C VAL A 364 -15.52 1.38 -16.34
N LEU A 365 -16.58 2.17 -16.39
CA LEU A 365 -17.64 2.18 -15.39
C LEU A 365 -18.84 1.32 -15.83
N ALA A 366 -19.71 0.99 -14.88
CA ALA A 366 -20.88 0.15 -15.10
C ALA A 366 -21.91 0.77 -16.06
N ASP A 367 -21.96 2.09 -16.17
CA ASP A 367 -22.79 2.84 -17.11
C ASP A 367 -22.20 2.90 -18.54
N GLY A 368 -21.05 2.26 -18.77
CA GLY A 368 -20.34 2.26 -20.05
C GLY A 368 -19.40 3.46 -20.24
N SER A 369 -19.39 4.44 -19.32
CA SER A 369 -18.45 5.56 -19.41
C SER A 369 -17.01 5.10 -19.17
N ARG A 370 -16.08 5.73 -19.89
CA ARG A 370 -14.64 5.44 -19.84
C ARG A 370 -13.88 6.68 -19.38
N ILE A 371 -12.98 6.51 -18.42
CA ILE A 371 -12.10 7.57 -17.92
C ILE A 371 -10.67 7.18 -18.23
N GLU A 372 -10.02 7.91 -19.13
CA GLU A 372 -8.62 7.66 -19.49
C GLU A 372 -7.68 8.18 -18.40
N THR A 373 -6.74 7.33 -17.97
CA THR A 373 -5.83 7.61 -16.86
C THR A 373 -4.63 6.66 -16.85
N ARG A 374 -3.50 7.12 -16.32
CA ARG A 374 -2.35 6.27 -15.96
C ARG A 374 -2.30 5.91 -14.47
N SER A 375 -3.31 6.34 -13.71
CA SER A 375 -3.31 6.33 -12.25
C SER A 375 -4.67 5.86 -11.74
N ILE A 376 -4.77 4.56 -11.46
CA ILE A 376 -5.94 3.97 -10.79
C ILE A 376 -5.51 3.61 -9.37
N ILE A 377 -6.20 4.13 -8.36
CA ILE A 377 -5.94 3.90 -6.95
C ILE A 377 -7.12 3.09 -6.38
N ALA A 378 -6.87 1.84 -6.00
CA ALA A 378 -7.89 0.94 -5.48
C ALA A 378 -8.02 1.04 -3.95
N THR A 379 -9.18 1.52 -3.51
CA THR A 379 -9.58 1.55 -2.10
C THR A 379 -10.80 0.65 -1.81
N VAL A 380 -11.25 -0.07 -2.84
CA VAL A 380 -12.30 -1.11 -2.79
C VAL A 380 -11.67 -2.50 -2.66
N GLY A 381 -12.53 -3.52 -2.55
CA GLY A 381 -12.09 -4.91 -2.60
C GLY A 381 -11.65 -5.46 -1.25
N ILE A 382 -12.36 -5.16 -0.15
CA ILE A 382 -12.14 -5.88 1.11
C ILE A 382 -12.50 -7.35 0.88
N GLY A 383 -11.53 -8.24 1.12
CA GLY A 383 -11.62 -9.66 0.86
C GLY A 383 -11.32 -10.52 2.08
N THR A 384 -11.75 -11.78 1.99
CA THR A 384 -11.50 -12.82 2.98
C THR A 384 -10.05 -13.29 2.93
N ASN A 385 -9.39 -13.36 4.10
CA ASN A 385 -8.06 -13.92 4.22
C ASN A 385 -8.06 -15.40 3.74
N PRO A 386 -7.10 -15.85 2.90
CA PRO A 386 -7.05 -17.23 2.40
C PRO A 386 -7.15 -18.30 3.48
N LEU A 387 -6.44 -18.14 4.61
CA LEU A 387 -6.49 -19.08 5.73
C LEU A 387 -7.89 -19.21 6.34
N VAL A 388 -8.70 -18.15 6.27
CA VAL A 388 -10.09 -18.16 6.73
C VAL A 388 -11.00 -18.81 5.70
N ARG A 389 -10.73 -18.60 4.40
CA ARG A 389 -11.49 -19.20 3.30
C ARG A 389 -11.42 -20.73 3.31
N GLU A 390 -10.28 -21.28 3.74
CA GLU A 390 -10.02 -22.72 3.79
C GLU A 390 -10.56 -23.39 5.07
N MET A 391 -11.09 -22.63 6.02
CA MET A 391 -11.61 -23.20 7.27
C MET A 391 -12.85 -24.08 7.03
N PRO A 392 -13.02 -25.17 7.81
CA PRO A 392 -14.16 -26.07 7.68
C PRO A 392 -15.43 -25.50 8.35
N VAL A 393 -15.84 -24.30 7.95
CA VAL A 393 -17.05 -23.60 8.42
C VAL A 393 -17.68 -22.81 7.29
N GLU A 394 -19.01 -22.74 7.27
CA GLU A 394 -19.71 -21.88 6.33
C GLU A 394 -19.53 -20.40 6.73
N LEU A 395 -18.85 -19.64 5.87
CA LEU A 395 -18.51 -18.25 6.16
C LEU A 395 -19.70 -17.32 5.93
N GLN A 396 -19.99 -16.44 6.90
CA GLN A 396 -21.02 -15.43 6.79
C GLN A 396 -20.48 -14.17 6.11
N ARG A 397 -20.80 -13.98 4.82
CA ARG A 397 -20.26 -12.88 3.98
C ARG A 397 -18.72 -12.85 3.99
N GLY A 398 -18.10 -14.03 3.93
CA GLY A 398 -16.64 -14.17 3.90
C GLY A 398 -15.94 -13.98 5.25
N ARG A 399 -16.67 -14.12 6.37
CA ARG A 399 -16.18 -13.99 7.75
C ARG A 399 -16.61 -15.19 8.59
N ILE A 400 -15.84 -15.50 9.62
CA ILE A 400 -16.10 -16.61 10.55
C ILE A 400 -17.36 -16.28 11.38
N PRO A 401 -18.41 -17.10 11.35
CA PRO A 401 -19.59 -16.87 12.18
C PRO A 401 -19.24 -16.98 13.66
N CYS A 402 -19.62 -15.98 14.44
CA CYS A 402 -19.39 -15.95 15.90
C CYS A 402 -20.71 -15.81 16.65
N ASP A 403 -20.71 -16.27 17.90
CA ASP A 403 -21.76 -15.92 18.85
C ASP A 403 -21.54 -14.49 19.42
N PRO A 404 -22.51 -13.93 20.18
CA PRO A 404 -22.34 -12.61 20.81
C PRO A 404 -21.15 -12.50 21.77
N PHE A 405 -20.51 -13.61 22.15
CA PHE A 405 -19.40 -13.69 23.09
C PHE A 405 -18.02 -13.78 22.38
N CYS A 406 -18.00 -13.57 21.06
CA CYS A 406 -16.86 -13.72 20.16
C CYS A 406 -16.35 -15.18 20.01
N ARG A 407 -17.11 -16.18 20.45
CA ARG A 407 -16.74 -17.60 20.30
C ARG A 407 -17.18 -18.10 18.93
N VAL A 408 -16.47 -19.09 18.41
CA VAL A 408 -16.87 -19.76 17.16
C VAL A 408 -17.72 -21.00 17.52
N PRO A 409 -19.01 -21.04 17.17
CA PRO A 409 -19.86 -22.19 17.46
C PRO A 409 -19.29 -23.47 16.86
N GLY A 410 -19.29 -24.55 17.65
CA GLY A 410 -18.74 -25.85 17.24
C GLY A 410 -17.24 -26.03 17.51
N TRP A 411 -16.49 -24.97 17.87
CA TRP A 411 -15.06 -25.04 18.18
C TRP A 411 -14.75 -24.54 19.60
N PRO A 412 -14.83 -25.40 20.63
CA PRO A 412 -14.59 -25.01 22.02
C PRO A 412 -13.21 -24.39 22.21
N GLY A 413 -13.15 -23.24 22.90
CA GLY A 413 -11.90 -22.51 23.13
C GLY A 413 -11.39 -21.71 21.92
N VAL A 414 -12.12 -21.66 20.81
CA VAL A 414 -11.78 -20.83 19.64
C VAL A 414 -12.63 -19.58 19.61
N TYR A 415 -11.96 -18.45 19.42
CA TYR A 415 -12.54 -17.12 19.30
C TYR A 415 -12.10 -16.51 17.97
N ALA A 416 -12.94 -15.67 17.37
CA ALA A 416 -12.57 -14.87 16.22
C ALA A 416 -12.93 -13.40 16.44
N THR A 417 -12.04 -12.50 16.04
CA THR A 417 -12.16 -11.04 16.28
C THR A 417 -11.60 -10.23 15.12
N GLY A 418 -12.04 -8.99 14.96
CA GLY A 418 -11.64 -8.11 13.87
C GLY A 418 -12.35 -8.43 12.55
N ASP A 419 -11.81 -7.94 11.43
CA ASP A 419 -12.49 -8.02 10.13
C ASP A 419 -12.81 -9.44 9.64
N ASN A 420 -12.10 -10.46 10.13
CA ASN A 420 -12.38 -11.86 9.79
C ASN A 420 -13.55 -12.46 10.58
N ALA A 421 -14.11 -11.76 11.57
CA ALA A 421 -15.17 -12.25 12.43
C ALA A 421 -16.53 -11.64 12.07
N ALA A 422 -17.58 -12.45 12.21
CA ALA A 422 -18.97 -12.03 12.09
C ALA A 422 -19.65 -12.13 13.46
N VAL A 423 -19.23 -11.28 14.40
CA VAL A 423 -19.90 -11.13 15.71
C VAL A 423 -21.18 -10.31 15.51
N PRO A 424 -22.36 -10.81 15.93
CA PRO A 424 -23.63 -10.14 15.73
C PRO A 424 -23.76 -8.87 16.59
N ASP A 425 -24.21 -7.76 15.99
CA ASP A 425 -24.64 -6.57 16.72
C ASP A 425 -26.03 -6.84 17.33
N PRO A 426 -26.19 -6.84 18.67
CA PRO A 426 -27.48 -7.07 19.31
C PRO A 426 -28.59 -6.11 18.86
N ALA A 427 -28.23 -4.90 18.41
CA ALA A 427 -29.21 -3.91 17.97
C ALA A 427 -29.78 -4.17 16.57
N SER A 428 -28.99 -4.77 15.67
CA SER A 428 -29.39 -4.96 14.27
C SER A 428 -29.56 -6.44 13.87
N GLY A 429 -29.02 -7.36 14.65
CA GLY A 429 -28.90 -8.78 14.31
C GLY A 429 -27.90 -9.07 13.18
N GLN A 430 -27.33 -8.04 12.54
CA GLN A 430 -26.28 -8.17 11.52
C GLN A 430 -24.91 -8.14 12.18
N PRO A 431 -23.88 -8.76 11.58
CA PRO A 431 -22.55 -8.70 12.17
C PRO A 431 -21.98 -7.28 12.12
N PHE A 432 -21.17 -6.90 13.12
CA PHE A 432 -20.51 -5.61 13.16
C PHE A 432 -19.71 -5.31 11.88
N GLY A 433 -19.54 -4.03 11.56
CA GLY A 433 -18.74 -3.59 10.41
C GLY A 433 -17.24 -3.69 10.67
N ALA A 434 -16.44 -3.73 9.58
CA ALA A 434 -14.98 -3.71 9.63
C ALA A 434 -14.47 -2.32 10.07
N MET A 435 -14.28 -2.14 11.38
CA MET A 435 -13.84 -0.87 11.97
C MET A 435 -12.87 -1.13 13.13
N VAL A 436 -11.90 -0.21 13.31
CA VAL A 436 -10.91 -0.30 14.40
C VAL A 436 -11.57 -0.35 15.78
N MET A 437 -12.63 0.44 16.01
CA MET A 437 -13.34 0.45 17.29
C MET A 437 -14.07 -0.87 17.58
N VAL A 438 -14.56 -1.54 16.53
CA VAL A 438 -15.14 -2.89 16.62
C VAL A 438 -14.04 -3.88 16.97
N ALA A 439 -12.92 -3.86 16.24
CA ALA A 439 -11.76 -4.71 16.52
C ALA A 439 -11.25 -4.56 17.96
N PHE A 440 -11.18 -3.33 18.49
CA PHE A 440 -10.84 -3.08 19.90
C PHE A 440 -11.86 -3.67 20.88
N GLY A 441 -13.15 -3.53 20.59
CA GLY A 441 -14.24 -4.10 21.39
C GLY A 441 -14.18 -5.62 21.42
N GLU A 442 -14.12 -6.24 20.25
CA GLU A 442 -14.08 -7.70 20.08
C GLU A 442 -12.82 -8.31 20.69
N GLY A 443 -11.65 -7.72 20.44
CA GLY A 443 -10.39 -8.18 21.04
C GLY A 443 -10.41 -8.10 22.57
N ARG A 444 -10.95 -7.01 23.14
CA ARG A 444 -11.14 -6.88 24.59
C ARG A 444 -12.10 -7.93 25.12
N GLN A 445 -13.24 -8.12 24.47
CA GLN A 445 -14.24 -9.07 24.95
C GLN A 445 -13.75 -10.51 24.87
N ALA A 446 -13.07 -10.89 23.79
CA ALA A 446 -12.47 -12.22 23.66
C ALA A 446 -11.48 -12.49 24.80
N ALA A 447 -10.62 -11.53 25.14
CA ALA A 447 -9.71 -11.66 26.29
C ALA A 447 -10.45 -11.89 27.62
N HIS A 448 -11.50 -11.10 27.88
CA HIS A 448 -12.29 -11.23 29.12
C HIS A 448 -13.03 -12.55 29.17
N ASN A 449 -13.60 -13.01 28.05
CA ASN A 449 -14.32 -14.27 27.97
C ASN A 449 -13.39 -15.50 28.02
N ILE A 450 -12.14 -15.40 27.55
CA ILE A 450 -11.13 -16.45 27.76
C ILE A 450 -10.79 -16.57 29.25
N LEU A 451 -10.55 -15.45 29.93
CA LEU A 451 -10.28 -15.47 31.38
C LEU A 451 -11.49 -15.97 32.19
N ALA A 452 -12.71 -15.59 31.80
CA ALA A 452 -13.93 -16.09 32.43
C ALA A 452 -14.03 -17.62 32.26
N ASP A 453 -13.77 -18.14 31.06
CA ASP A 453 -13.79 -19.58 30.79
C ASP A 453 -12.75 -20.34 31.61
N ILE A 454 -11.52 -19.81 31.70
CA ILE A 454 -10.44 -20.38 32.55
C ILE A 454 -10.85 -20.45 34.02
N ARG A 455 -11.68 -19.50 34.48
CA ARG A 455 -12.14 -19.40 35.88
C ARG A 455 -13.49 -20.09 36.12
N GLY A 456 -14.15 -20.61 35.10
CA GLY A 456 -15.52 -21.15 35.19
C GLY A 456 -16.59 -20.09 35.44
N GLU A 457 -16.33 -18.83 35.05
CA GLU A 457 -17.26 -17.70 35.14
C GLU A 457 -18.12 -17.60 33.87
N PRO A 458 -19.37 -17.09 33.94
CA PRO A 458 -20.21 -16.92 32.76
C PRO A 458 -19.62 -15.88 31.77
N PRO A 459 -19.74 -16.11 30.45
CA PRO A 459 -19.23 -15.17 29.46
C PRO A 459 -20.12 -13.91 29.38
N ALA A 460 -19.52 -12.79 28.95
CA ALA A 460 -20.23 -11.54 28.71
C ALA A 460 -20.27 -11.18 27.21
N PRO A 461 -21.38 -10.62 26.72
CA PRO A 461 -21.52 -10.28 25.30
C PRO A 461 -20.60 -9.13 24.87
N CYS A 462 -20.22 -9.13 23.60
CA CYS A 462 -19.40 -8.10 22.98
C CYS A 462 -20.20 -6.83 22.75
N HIS A 463 -19.71 -5.74 23.36
CA HIS A 463 -20.26 -4.40 23.17
C HIS A 463 -19.14 -3.42 22.83
N PRO A 464 -18.78 -3.28 21.54
CA PRO A 464 -17.79 -2.31 21.12
C PRO A 464 -18.22 -0.87 21.47
N ALA A 465 -17.27 -0.08 21.94
CA ALA A 465 -17.56 1.29 22.35
C ALA A 465 -17.83 2.18 21.13
N ARG A 466 -19.03 2.78 21.09
CA ARG A 466 -19.44 3.76 20.06
C ARG A 466 -18.95 5.16 20.43
N PHE A 467 -17.63 5.38 20.45
CA PHE A 467 -17.03 6.67 20.83
C PHE A 467 -17.31 7.78 19.81
N GLY A 468 -17.67 7.41 18.58
CA GLY A 468 -17.85 8.33 17.47
C GLY A 468 -16.96 7.96 16.30
N GLU A 469 -17.19 8.64 15.18
CA GLU A 469 -16.48 8.43 13.93
C GLU A 469 -15.69 9.67 13.58
N VAL A 470 -14.47 9.47 13.09
CA VAL A 470 -13.59 10.56 12.68
C VAL A 470 -12.95 10.23 11.34
N ALA A 471 -12.67 11.25 10.54
CA ALA A 471 -11.84 11.13 9.36
C ALA A 471 -10.96 12.37 9.21
N LEU A 472 -9.70 12.17 8.86
CA LEU A 472 -8.73 13.23 8.61
C LEU A 472 -8.56 13.36 7.10
N LEU A 473 -9.17 14.40 6.52
CA LEU A 473 -9.20 14.58 5.06
C LEU A 473 -7.97 15.30 4.54
N THR A 474 -7.53 16.33 5.26
CA THR A 474 -6.34 17.10 4.89
C THR A 474 -5.63 17.58 6.15
N ARG A 475 -4.44 18.15 5.98
CA ARG A 475 -3.65 18.68 7.11
C ARG A 475 -4.44 19.64 8.01
N ARG A 476 -5.37 20.43 7.47
CA ARG A 476 -6.16 21.42 8.22
C ARG A 476 -7.66 21.11 8.31
N TYR A 477 -8.13 19.99 7.76
CA TYR A 477 -9.55 19.67 7.70
C TYR A 477 -9.82 18.24 8.16
N GLY A 478 -10.67 18.11 9.16
CA GLY A 478 -11.21 16.82 9.59
C GLY A 478 -12.72 16.87 9.71
N VAL A 479 -13.30 15.70 9.93
CA VAL A 479 -14.70 15.52 10.29
C VAL A 479 -14.78 14.60 11.49
N ALA A 480 -15.67 14.91 12.41
CA ALA A 480 -15.85 14.15 13.63
C ALA A 480 -17.32 14.11 14.01
N GLN A 481 -17.82 12.93 14.35
CA GLN A 481 -19.17 12.72 14.88
C GLN A 481 -19.04 12.00 16.22
N VAL A 482 -19.15 12.74 17.32
CA VAL A 482 -18.93 12.23 18.67
C VAL A 482 -20.21 12.43 19.47
N ARG A 483 -20.82 11.33 19.96
CA ARG A 483 -22.06 11.35 20.78
C ARG A 483 -23.19 12.20 20.17
N GLY A 484 -23.36 12.13 18.84
CA GLY A 484 -24.38 12.88 18.09
C GLY A 484 -23.98 14.31 17.69
N ILE A 485 -22.86 14.83 18.18
CA ILE A 485 -22.34 16.15 17.78
C ILE A 485 -21.49 15.97 16.53
N ALA A 486 -21.89 16.60 15.43
CA ALA A 486 -21.15 16.63 14.17
C ALA A 486 -20.31 17.90 14.04
N LEU A 487 -19.00 17.73 14.00
CA LEU A 487 -18.00 18.78 13.83
C LEU A 487 -17.32 18.64 12.46
N HIS A 488 -16.90 19.76 11.89
CA HIS A 488 -16.11 19.80 10.67
C HIS A 488 -15.04 20.88 10.71
N GLY A 489 -14.09 20.83 9.78
CA GLY A 489 -13.05 21.85 9.66
C GLY A 489 -11.90 21.67 10.63
N TRP A 490 -11.25 22.78 10.96
CA TRP A 490 -10.08 22.80 11.84
C TRP A 490 -10.38 22.22 13.23
N VAL A 491 -11.51 22.58 13.84
CA VAL A 491 -11.90 22.08 15.17
C VAL A 491 -12.08 20.57 15.16
N ALA A 492 -12.77 20.03 14.14
CA ALA A 492 -12.89 18.58 13.98
C ALA A 492 -11.55 17.90 13.70
N SER A 493 -10.65 18.58 12.98
CA SER A 493 -9.28 18.12 12.75
C SER A 493 -8.49 17.98 14.06
N LEU A 494 -8.65 18.92 15.00
CA LEU A 494 -8.06 18.84 16.34
C LEU A 494 -8.67 17.70 17.16
N VAL A 495 -10.00 17.56 17.16
CA VAL A 495 -10.70 16.48 17.87
C VAL A 495 -10.26 15.11 17.35
N SER A 496 -10.17 14.95 16.02
CA SER A 496 -9.74 13.69 15.39
C SER A 496 -8.31 13.34 15.78
N ARG A 497 -7.38 14.31 15.75
CA ARG A 497 -6.00 14.10 16.22
C ARG A 497 -5.93 13.74 17.70
N ALA A 498 -6.67 14.44 18.55
CA ALA A 498 -6.75 14.13 19.97
C ALA A 498 -7.27 12.69 20.21
N LEU A 499 -8.25 12.26 19.42
CA LEU A 499 -8.77 10.90 19.48
C LEU A 499 -7.70 9.86 19.07
N PHE A 500 -6.99 10.07 17.97
CA PHE A 500 -5.87 9.19 17.56
C PHE A 500 -4.78 9.14 18.63
N LEU A 501 -4.40 10.28 19.22
CA LEU A 501 -3.45 10.33 20.34
C LEU A 501 -3.95 9.53 21.55
N SER A 502 -5.23 9.61 21.87
CA SER A 502 -5.81 8.86 22.99
C SER A 502 -5.69 7.34 22.81
N PHE A 503 -5.72 6.86 21.56
CA PHE A 503 -5.61 5.45 21.24
C PHE A 503 -4.16 4.95 21.14
N MET A 504 -3.19 5.83 20.91
CA MET A 504 -1.79 5.45 20.86
C MET A 504 -1.37 4.76 22.17
N PRO A 505 -0.70 3.59 22.10
CA PRO A 505 -0.48 2.72 23.26
C PRO A 505 0.56 3.23 24.25
N THR A 506 1.51 4.10 23.84
CA THR A 506 2.59 4.61 24.70
C THR A 506 2.61 6.14 24.72
N TRP A 507 2.92 6.74 25.88
CA TRP A 507 2.99 8.19 26.05
C TRP A 507 4.08 8.85 25.19
N ARG A 508 5.21 8.18 25.02
CA ARG A 508 6.29 8.64 24.14
C ARG A 508 5.80 8.84 22.70
N ARG A 509 5.11 7.86 22.14
CA ARG A 509 4.56 7.94 20.77
C ARG A 509 3.51 9.02 20.62
N ARG A 510 2.66 9.21 21.65
CA ARG A 510 1.70 10.32 21.68
C ARG A 510 2.41 11.66 21.53
N PHE A 511 3.48 11.86 22.30
CA PHE A 511 4.24 13.09 22.27
C PHE A 511 4.99 13.28 20.94
N GLU A 512 5.66 12.25 20.44
CA GLU A 512 6.36 12.28 19.14
C GLU A 512 5.39 12.61 17.98
N LEU A 513 4.23 11.95 17.93
CA LEU A 513 3.21 12.22 16.90
C LEU A 513 2.63 13.62 17.03
N ALA A 514 2.36 14.09 18.26
CA ALA A 514 1.85 15.44 18.50
C ALA A 514 2.84 16.53 18.06
N LEU A 515 4.13 16.37 18.41
CA LEU A 515 5.19 17.26 17.95
C LEU A 515 5.33 17.25 16.43
N HIS A 516 5.21 16.09 15.80
CA HIS A 516 5.28 15.99 14.34
C HIS A 516 4.12 16.70 13.65
N TRP A 517 2.89 16.56 14.14
CA TRP A 517 1.75 17.33 13.63
C TRP A 517 1.88 18.83 13.86
N MET A 518 2.47 19.24 14.99
CA MET A 518 2.76 20.66 15.26
C MET A 518 3.85 21.20 14.34
N GLY A 519 4.91 20.42 14.09
CA GLY A 519 6.02 20.78 13.21
C GLY A 519 5.59 20.85 11.75
N SER A 520 4.89 19.81 11.26
CA SER A 520 4.26 19.82 9.93
C SER A 520 3.41 21.07 9.82
N ALA A 521 2.42 21.29 10.72
CA ALA A 521 1.83 22.57 11.14
C ALA A 521 2.43 23.86 10.54
N LEU A 522 3.71 24.07 10.86
CA LEU A 522 4.48 25.29 10.65
C LEU A 522 5.38 25.26 9.40
N MET A 523 5.72 24.07 8.89
CA MET A 523 6.66 23.88 7.78
C MET A 523 5.96 23.49 6.47
N PRO A 524 6.52 23.86 5.30
CA PRO A 524 6.05 23.37 4.00
C PRO A 524 6.36 21.88 3.84
N ASP A 525 5.53 21.18 3.05
CA ASP A 525 5.69 19.75 2.81
C ASP A 525 6.91 19.48 1.90
N ASN A 526 7.63 18.39 2.17
CA ASN A 526 8.82 18.02 1.38
C ASN A 526 8.43 17.20 0.14
N LEU A 527 8.92 17.61 -1.03
CA LEU A 527 8.76 16.90 -2.30
C LEU A 527 9.74 15.74 -2.50
N THR A 528 10.55 15.41 -1.49
CA THR A 528 11.59 14.36 -1.61
C THR A 528 10.94 13.00 -1.92
N PRO A 529 11.23 12.41 -3.10
CA PRO A 529 10.85 11.03 -3.39
C PRO A 529 11.53 10.08 -2.41
N LEU A 530 10.90 8.94 -2.12
CA LEU A 530 11.53 7.89 -1.34
C LEU A 530 12.00 6.80 -2.31
N PRO A 531 13.27 6.82 -2.78
CA PRO A 531 13.77 5.82 -3.72
C PRO A 531 13.90 4.46 -3.02
N LEU A 532 12.77 3.77 -2.87
CA LEU A 532 12.75 2.36 -2.55
C LEU A 532 12.86 1.63 -3.89
N GLY A 533 14.04 1.07 -4.18
CA GLY A 533 14.18 0.14 -5.29
C GLY A 533 13.15 -0.98 -5.12
N ARG A 534 12.33 -1.23 -6.13
CA ARG A 534 11.42 -2.38 -6.13
C ARG A 534 12.21 -3.64 -6.40
N THR A 535 12.07 -4.63 -5.54
CA THR A 535 12.57 -6.00 -5.76
C THR A 535 11.56 -6.86 -6.55
N ASN A 536 10.50 -6.27 -7.13
CA ASN A 536 9.51 -7.02 -7.89
C ASN A 536 9.95 -7.17 -9.36
N THR A 537 10.55 -8.32 -9.64
CA THR A 537 11.18 -8.72 -10.90
C THR A 537 10.18 -8.94 -12.04
N VAL A 538 8.91 -9.28 -11.75
CA VAL A 538 7.87 -9.66 -12.73
C VAL A 538 6.49 -9.08 -12.38
N VAL A 539 5.78 -8.47 -13.34
CA VAL A 539 4.45 -7.85 -13.16
C VAL A 539 3.45 -8.38 -14.20
N PRO A 540 2.32 -9.00 -13.82
CA PRO A 540 1.26 -9.36 -14.76
C PRO A 540 0.52 -8.11 -15.27
N MET A 541 0.19 -8.07 -16.55
CA MET A 541 -0.51 -6.98 -17.24
C MET A 541 -1.56 -7.54 -18.20
N ARG A 542 -2.65 -6.80 -18.42
CA ARG A 542 -3.71 -7.17 -19.37
C ARG A 542 -4.06 -6.00 -20.29
N PHE A 543 -4.24 -6.28 -21.57
CA PHE A 543 -4.52 -5.32 -22.63
C PHE A 543 -5.82 -5.70 -23.35
N GLY A 544 -6.62 -4.70 -23.71
CA GLY A 544 -7.80 -4.87 -24.57
C GLY A 544 -7.41 -5.14 -26.03
N PRO A 545 -8.35 -5.55 -26.91
CA PRO A 545 -8.06 -5.75 -28.34
C PRO A 545 -7.77 -4.41 -29.04
N GLY A 546 -6.79 -4.39 -29.94
CA GLY A 546 -6.35 -3.21 -30.70
C GLY A 546 -5.40 -2.26 -29.94
N GLU A 547 -5.10 -2.54 -28.67
CA GLU A 547 -4.19 -1.73 -27.85
C GLU A 547 -2.71 -1.97 -28.24
N THR A 548 -1.94 -0.89 -28.33
CA THR A 548 -0.50 -0.97 -28.60
C THR A 548 0.28 -1.14 -27.29
N ILE A 549 0.99 -2.26 -27.14
CA ILE A 549 1.79 -2.58 -25.93
C ILE A 549 3.13 -1.83 -25.95
N VAL A 550 3.79 -1.79 -27.12
CA VAL A 550 5.02 -1.01 -27.36
C VAL A 550 5.00 -0.45 -28.77
N ARG A 551 5.60 0.73 -28.99
CA ARG A 551 5.78 1.30 -30.33
C ARG A 551 7.23 1.25 -30.76
N GLU A 552 7.44 1.03 -32.04
CA GLU A 552 8.75 1.16 -32.68
C GLU A 552 9.40 2.51 -32.35
N GLY A 553 10.69 2.51 -32.00
CA GLY A 553 11.46 3.69 -31.63
C GLY A 553 11.37 4.11 -30.15
N GLU A 554 10.40 3.60 -29.39
CA GLU A 554 10.28 3.87 -27.94
C GLU A 554 11.47 3.32 -27.16
N LEU A 555 11.78 3.88 -25.98
CA LEU A 555 12.82 3.34 -25.12
C LEU A 555 12.37 1.99 -24.52
N SER A 556 13.26 1.00 -24.57
CA SER A 556 13.03 -0.33 -24.00
C SER A 556 13.28 -0.32 -22.50
N GLY A 557 12.19 -0.33 -21.73
CA GLY A 557 12.24 -0.41 -20.27
C GLY A 557 11.86 -1.78 -19.69
N ARG A 558 11.24 -2.66 -20.49
CA ARG A 558 10.64 -3.91 -20.01
C ARG A 558 10.66 -5.03 -21.06
N PHE A 559 10.77 -6.27 -20.60
CA PHE A 559 10.58 -7.50 -21.37
C PHE A 559 9.18 -8.07 -21.10
N TYR A 560 8.52 -8.68 -22.09
CA TYR A 560 7.16 -9.19 -21.95
C TYR A 560 7.05 -10.67 -22.37
N ILE A 561 6.31 -11.47 -21.62
CA ILE A 561 5.93 -12.86 -21.95
C ILE A 561 4.41 -12.92 -22.07
N ILE A 562 3.88 -13.42 -23.17
CA ILE A 562 2.43 -13.51 -23.39
C ILE A 562 1.89 -14.72 -22.63
N THR A 563 0.89 -14.51 -21.78
CA THR A 563 0.23 -15.57 -21.01
C THR A 563 -1.11 -15.98 -21.59
N ALA A 564 -1.80 -15.07 -22.30
CA ALA A 564 -3.08 -15.32 -22.96
C ALA A 564 -3.31 -14.31 -24.09
N GLY A 565 -4.04 -14.69 -25.15
CA GLY A 565 -4.38 -13.80 -26.27
C GLY A 565 -3.31 -13.72 -27.37
N GLU A 566 -3.58 -12.91 -28.39
CA GLU A 566 -2.74 -12.76 -29.58
C GLU A 566 -2.35 -11.30 -29.82
N VAL A 567 -1.11 -11.10 -30.27
CA VAL A 567 -0.58 -9.79 -30.67
C VAL A 567 0.03 -9.86 -32.07
N GLU A 568 -0.05 -8.78 -32.83
CA GLU A 568 0.74 -8.57 -34.04
C GLU A 568 1.97 -7.71 -33.75
N VAL A 569 3.07 -8.02 -34.43
CA VAL A 569 4.32 -7.27 -34.42
C VAL A 569 4.51 -6.66 -35.79
N SER A 570 4.54 -5.34 -35.87
CA SER A 570 4.71 -4.56 -37.10
C SER A 570 5.95 -3.68 -37.06
N GLN A 571 6.58 -3.44 -38.20
CA GLN A 571 7.73 -2.54 -38.35
C GLN A 571 7.57 -1.66 -39.59
N HIS A 572 8.13 -0.46 -39.56
CA HIS A 572 8.20 0.40 -40.73
C HIS A 572 9.39 -0.01 -41.61
N ILE A 573 9.09 -0.68 -42.72
CA ILE A 573 10.06 -1.02 -43.77
C ILE A 573 9.68 -0.22 -45.01
N ASP A 574 10.62 0.55 -45.55
CA ASP A 574 10.41 1.44 -46.72
C ASP A 574 9.23 2.42 -46.59
N GLY A 575 9.00 2.92 -45.37
CA GLY A 575 7.95 3.89 -45.08
C GLY A 575 6.53 3.31 -45.02
N LYS A 576 6.36 1.98 -45.08
CA LYS A 576 5.09 1.29 -44.89
C LYS A 576 5.14 0.38 -43.67
N GLU A 577 4.08 0.42 -42.85
CA GLU A 577 3.91 -0.52 -41.74
C GLU A 577 3.66 -1.92 -42.31
N GLN A 578 4.57 -2.85 -42.04
CA GLN A 578 4.45 -4.25 -42.44
C GLN A 578 4.39 -5.12 -41.19
N VAL A 579 3.40 -6.03 -41.14
CA VAL A 579 3.29 -7.02 -40.06
C VAL A 579 4.35 -8.09 -40.29
N ILE A 580 5.30 -8.19 -39.36
CA ILE A 580 6.39 -9.16 -39.39
C ILE A 580 5.92 -10.50 -38.82
N ARG A 581 5.18 -10.47 -37.70
CA ARG A 581 4.81 -11.68 -36.96
C ARG A 581 3.51 -11.53 -36.19
N LYS A 582 2.89 -12.66 -35.88
CA LYS A 582 1.88 -12.78 -34.83
C LYS A 582 2.44 -13.64 -33.70
N LEU A 583 2.17 -13.26 -32.46
CA LEU A 583 2.64 -13.94 -31.26
C LEU A 583 1.44 -14.31 -30.37
N GLY A 584 1.52 -15.46 -29.72
CA GLY A 584 0.46 -16.00 -28.86
C GLY A 584 0.99 -16.44 -27.48
N PRO A 585 0.19 -17.19 -26.70
CA PRO A 585 0.58 -17.61 -25.35
C PRO A 585 1.87 -18.44 -25.35
N GLY A 586 2.82 -18.06 -24.50
CA GLY A 586 4.17 -18.67 -24.42
C GLY A 586 5.22 -18.05 -25.35
N ASP A 587 4.83 -17.12 -26.21
CA ASP A 587 5.76 -16.23 -26.92
C ASP A 587 6.16 -15.03 -26.04
N HIS A 588 7.22 -14.34 -26.44
CA HIS A 588 7.74 -13.16 -25.74
C HIS A 588 8.15 -12.07 -26.74
N PHE A 589 8.28 -10.84 -26.27
CA PHE A 589 8.79 -9.72 -27.06
C PHE A 589 9.48 -8.66 -26.20
N GLY A 590 10.36 -7.89 -26.83
CA GLY A 590 11.07 -6.78 -26.21
C GLY A 590 12.47 -7.12 -25.69
N GLU A 591 12.93 -8.35 -25.92
CA GLU A 591 14.28 -8.84 -25.67
C GLU A 591 15.34 -8.03 -26.43
N ILE A 592 15.14 -7.80 -27.73
CA ILE A 592 16.12 -7.10 -28.57
C ILE A 592 16.33 -5.66 -28.09
N GLY A 593 15.26 -4.92 -27.81
CA GLY A 593 15.39 -3.54 -27.31
C GLY A 593 16.02 -3.45 -25.92
N THR A 594 15.91 -4.52 -25.12
CA THR A 594 16.46 -4.60 -23.76
C THR A 594 17.96 -4.92 -23.78
N LEU A 595 18.41 -5.69 -24.77
CA LEU A 595 19.80 -6.12 -24.96
C LEU A 595 20.59 -5.18 -25.90
N ASN A 596 19.99 -4.67 -26.98
CA ASN A 596 20.64 -3.83 -27.99
C ASN A 596 20.09 -2.39 -27.99
N ASN A 597 20.93 -1.45 -27.56
CA ASN A 597 20.76 0.01 -27.69
C ASN A 597 19.55 0.66 -26.99
N GLY A 598 18.73 -0.09 -26.26
CA GLY A 598 17.69 0.47 -25.41
C GLY A 598 16.47 1.02 -26.12
N ARG A 599 16.22 0.68 -27.39
CA ARG A 599 15.05 1.12 -28.16
C ARG A 599 14.27 -0.06 -28.76
N ARG A 600 12.95 0.10 -28.87
CA ARG A 600 12.03 -0.86 -29.49
C ARG A 600 12.26 -0.87 -31.01
N THR A 601 12.40 -2.06 -31.56
CA THR A 601 12.64 -2.29 -32.99
C THR A 601 11.36 -2.49 -33.79
N ALA A 602 10.24 -2.75 -33.12
CA ALA A 602 8.94 -2.99 -33.72
C ALA A 602 7.81 -2.50 -32.81
N THR A 603 6.65 -2.24 -33.42
CA THR A 603 5.39 -1.96 -32.74
C THR A 603 4.68 -3.28 -32.45
N VAL A 604 4.12 -3.43 -31.25
CA VAL A 604 3.33 -4.63 -30.88
C VAL A 604 1.93 -4.20 -30.51
N ARG A 605 0.92 -4.75 -31.21
CA ARG A 605 -0.50 -4.41 -31.03
C ARG A 605 -1.31 -5.66 -30.73
N THR A 606 -2.20 -5.61 -29.77
CA THR A 606 -3.09 -6.73 -29.45
C THR A 606 -4.14 -6.93 -30.53
N LEU A 607 -4.39 -8.18 -30.89
CA LEU A 607 -5.50 -8.59 -31.77
C LEU A 607 -6.72 -9.00 -30.95
N THR A 608 -6.47 -9.69 -29.83
CA THR A 608 -7.50 -10.13 -28.88
C THR A 608 -7.21 -9.54 -27.49
N PRO A 609 -8.14 -9.65 -26.52
CA PRO A 609 -7.80 -9.40 -25.12
C PRO A 609 -6.57 -10.25 -24.73
N THR A 610 -5.48 -9.59 -24.32
CA THR A 610 -4.15 -10.21 -24.16
C THR A 610 -3.63 -10.03 -22.74
N GLY A 611 -3.19 -11.10 -22.10
CA GLY A 611 -2.46 -11.08 -20.84
C GLY A 611 -0.95 -11.27 -21.08
N VAL A 612 -0.11 -10.54 -20.34
CA VAL A 612 1.35 -10.66 -20.40
C VAL A 612 1.98 -10.60 -19.00
N LEU A 613 3.14 -11.21 -18.80
CA LEU A 613 4.04 -10.96 -17.67
C LEU A 613 5.13 -10.00 -18.13
N SER A 614 5.44 -8.99 -17.32
CA SER A 614 6.39 -7.94 -17.67
C SER A 614 7.53 -7.82 -16.67
N LEU A 615 8.76 -8.01 -17.14
CA LEU A 615 9.99 -7.88 -16.36
C LEU A 615 10.69 -6.55 -16.65
N ALA A 616 11.26 -5.89 -15.65
CA ALA A 616 12.05 -4.69 -15.89
C ALA A 616 13.35 -5.04 -16.63
N ARG A 617 13.87 -4.09 -17.42
CA ARG A 617 15.10 -4.29 -18.20
C ARG A 617 16.29 -4.75 -17.37
N GLN A 618 16.51 -4.14 -16.21
CA GLN A 618 17.65 -4.45 -15.34
C GLN A 618 17.53 -5.86 -14.76
N ASP A 619 16.33 -6.25 -14.37
CA ASP A 619 16.02 -7.57 -13.84
C ASP A 619 16.19 -8.67 -14.90
N PHE A 620 15.66 -8.44 -16.10
CA PHE A 620 15.85 -9.35 -17.22
C PHE A 620 17.33 -9.45 -17.61
N ALA A 621 18.06 -8.32 -17.65
CA ALA A 621 19.48 -8.31 -17.94
C ALA A 621 20.28 -9.12 -16.90
N ALA A 622 19.97 -8.94 -15.61
CA ALA A 622 20.59 -9.71 -14.53
C ALA A 622 20.28 -11.22 -14.64
N LEU A 623 19.02 -11.58 -14.94
CA LEU A 623 18.63 -12.97 -15.19
C LEU A 623 19.36 -13.56 -16.40
N ALA A 624 19.42 -12.83 -17.51
CA ALA A 624 20.11 -13.28 -18.73
C ALA A 624 21.62 -13.42 -18.52
N GLU A 625 22.23 -12.58 -17.69
CA GLU A 625 23.65 -12.66 -17.34
C GLU A 625 23.97 -13.90 -16.49
N HIS A 626 23.08 -14.26 -15.56
CA HIS A 626 23.33 -15.36 -14.61
C HIS A 626 22.68 -16.70 -15.03
N LEU A 627 21.82 -16.69 -16.04
CA LEU A 627 21.21 -17.88 -16.65
C LEU A 627 21.49 -17.90 -18.16
N PRO A 628 22.64 -18.42 -18.61
CA PRO A 628 23.00 -18.48 -20.03
C PRO A 628 21.94 -19.20 -20.89
N ALA A 629 21.31 -20.25 -20.34
CA ALA A 629 20.22 -20.97 -21.01
C ALA A 629 19.00 -20.08 -21.29
N LEU A 630 18.71 -19.10 -20.42
CA LEU A 630 17.64 -18.13 -20.65
C LEU A 630 18.04 -17.12 -21.72
N HIS A 631 19.29 -16.65 -21.72
CA HIS A 631 19.82 -15.78 -22.76
C HIS A 631 19.73 -16.47 -24.14
N ASP A 632 20.17 -17.72 -24.23
CA ASP A 632 20.15 -18.50 -25.47
C ASP A 632 18.71 -18.77 -25.93
N ALA A 633 17.81 -19.16 -25.03
CA ALA A 633 16.41 -19.42 -25.36
C ALA A 633 15.64 -18.18 -25.86
N VAL A 634 16.07 -16.99 -25.44
CA VAL A 634 15.44 -15.71 -25.81
C VAL A 634 16.10 -15.08 -27.05
N THR A 635 17.38 -15.36 -27.31
CA THR A 635 18.10 -14.84 -28.48
C THR A 635 18.04 -15.74 -29.70
N GLN A 636 17.70 -17.03 -29.53
CA GLN A 636 17.54 -17.94 -30.65
C GLN A 636 16.24 -17.63 -31.43
N PRO A 637 16.32 -17.40 -32.76
CA PRO A 637 15.13 -17.24 -33.57
C PRO A 637 14.34 -18.57 -33.57
N ARG A 638 13.13 -18.56 -32.99
CA ARG A 638 12.17 -19.67 -33.16
C ARG A 638 11.95 -19.88 -34.67
N PRO A 639 11.97 -21.13 -35.16
CA PRO A 639 11.79 -21.43 -36.59
C PRO A 639 10.48 -20.80 -37.08
N ASP A 640 10.57 -20.04 -38.17
CA ASP A 640 9.45 -19.32 -38.76
C ASP A 640 8.28 -20.27 -39.04
N VAL A 641 7.13 -20.01 -38.41
CA VAL A 641 5.85 -20.41 -39.00
C VAL A 641 5.63 -19.48 -40.19
N ARG A 642 6.24 -19.80 -41.33
CA ARG A 642 5.98 -19.11 -42.60
C ARG A 642 4.52 -19.34 -42.96
N ILE A 643 3.76 -18.25 -43.09
CA ILE A 643 2.44 -18.26 -43.72
C ILE A 643 2.66 -18.70 -45.19
N PRO A 644 2.06 -19.80 -45.67
CA PRO A 644 2.15 -20.15 -47.08
C PRO A 644 1.47 -19.05 -47.93
N PRO A 645 2.03 -18.67 -49.09
CA PRO A 645 1.45 -17.65 -49.94
C PRO A 645 0.03 -18.04 -50.36
N SER A 646 -0.90 -17.09 -50.29
CA SER A 646 -2.30 -17.29 -50.66
C SER A 646 -2.39 -17.78 -52.10
N THR A 647 -2.85 -19.01 -52.30
CA THR A 647 -3.26 -19.52 -53.61
C THR A 647 -4.50 -18.74 -54.06
N MET A 648 -4.29 -17.75 -54.95
CA MET A 648 -5.34 -17.27 -55.84
C MET A 648 -5.90 -18.47 -56.64
N PRO A 649 -7.22 -18.56 -56.88
CA PRO A 649 -7.77 -19.61 -57.73
C PRO A 649 -7.32 -19.39 -59.18
N LYS A 650 -6.82 -20.44 -59.83
CA LYS A 650 -6.70 -20.49 -61.28
C LYS A 650 -8.11 -20.53 -61.87
N GLU A 651 -8.40 -19.60 -62.78
CA GLU A 651 -9.54 -19.70 -63.69
C GLU A 651 -9.33 -20.87 -64.64
N ASP A 652 -10.16 -21.90 -64.52
CA ASP A 652 -10.27 -22.96 -65.52
C ASP A 652 -11.17 -22.47 -66.67
N ALA A 653 -10.55 -22.31 -67.83
CA ALA A 653 -11.22 -22.12 -69.10
C ALA A 653 -11.58 -23.49 -69.69
N THR A 654 -12.87 -23.78 -69.85
CA THR A 654 -13.39 -24.77 -70.82
C THR A 654 -14.84 -24.38 -71.20
N THR A 655 -15.02 -23.69 -72.31
CA THR A 655 -15.53 -24.20 -73.61
C THR A 655 -17.05 -24.46 -73.63
N VAL A 656 -17.80 -23.53 -74.23
CA VAL A 656 -19.15 -23.77 -74.76
C VAL A 656 -19.06 -23.70 -76.28
N GLY A 657 -19.54 -24.75 -76.92
CA GLY A 657 -19.96 -24.81 -78.32
C GLY A 657 -20.89 -26.02 -78.46
N PRO A 658 -21.68 -26.16 -79.53
CA PRO A 658 -21.85 -25.26 -80.69
C PRO A 658 -23.02 -24.28 -80.57
#